data_AF-A0A369HZK6-F1
#
_entry.id   AF-A0A369HZK6-F1
#
_cell.length_a   1.000
_cell.length_b   1.000
_cell.length_c   1.000
_cell.angle_alpha   90.00
_cell.angle_beta   90.00
_cell.angle_gamma   90.00
#
_symmetry.space_group_name_H-M   'P 1'
#
loop_
_entity.id
_entity.type
_entity.pdbx_description
1 polymer ?
#
loop_
_entity_poly.entity_id
_entity_poly.type
_entity_poly.pdbx_seq_one_letter_code
_entity_poly.pdbx_strand_id
1 'polypeptide(L)'
;MKNTHNRRSFLKSSALAGGGMMLSFSWFSNAKAAEKIQERNAARLNLPDQWSELTGYVKITPDNVVKILCPNPEFGQNVMTSLPMIVAEELDVDWKNVVVEMGPHDNVKLGPQFTGGSNSVRMYWKPLRNAGAAARQMLIEAASQTWSVPASEITTKAGVLTHTSGKTAKYGEMASKAAAIAVPKEVKLKAPKDFSIVRNSKKNTEGLKVVTGKPLFGMDYRVDGMLIAMIQHPPAFGMKLKSFDASQSLKMPGIKDVFSFKLYDDGFEQGGFDTRTFNEMIAVVGNSTWEVMNARKKLIVQWEAAGDLKETMSGRGGKREVSVPGRLETTSRQFEMMAEYAKKPAQQLRKDGDPETAFKNAAQIIERTYNAPFLAHNCMEPMNFFAHVMEDKAVVAGPLQAPGWMEPTLAKILNLPAEKIEIQMTRMGGGFGRRAYGSYVYEAARISQKLKAPVKLIYSREDDMTYGIYRPMYTATYRAALDANKNLIGFHVIGGGIPENPVHANRFPAGAVDNYLAEGWEIPSNVTIGAFRAPRSNFNAAAEQSFLDELAEAMGKDPIQLRLDLLKKAKENPVGKNNDYDASRYIGVLELLKEKSGWGKPENAGKKRGVAAYFCHASYAGHVVDMVMRDGQPYVEQVTSTVDCGVVVNPDAARNMVQGAVVDGIGNAFYGALTHKDGAPEQSNFHNYRIIRHNEAPKKIDVHFVESDVDPTGLGEPPFPPVFGAVANALFKTTGKRYYNQPFASEQSNPKS
;
A
#
# COMPACT_ATOMS: atom_id res chain seq x y z
N MET A 1 -29.93 28.82 -40.68
CA MET A 1 -30.80 29.33 -39.61
C MET A 1 -30.39 28.67 -38.30
N LYS A 2 -30.04 29.48 -37.29
CA LYS A 2 -29.73 29.05 -35.92
C LYS A 2 -31.03 28.65 -35.23
N ASN A 3 -31.02 27.55 -34.46
CA ASN A 3 -31.96 27.37 -33.36
C ASN A 3 -31.23 26.88 -32.12
N THR A 4 -31.04 27.81 -31.20
CA THR A 4 -30.55 27.66 -29.84
C THR A 4 -31.72 27.32 -28.92
N HIS A 5 -31.69 26.16 -28.27
CA HIS A 5 -32.50 25.91 -27.07
C HIS A 5 -31.59 25.77 -25.85
N ASN A 6 -31.64 26.79 -24.99
CA ASN A 6 -30.83 26.95 -23.79
C ASN A 6 -31.56 26.36 -22.57
N ARG A 7 -30.84 25.58 -21.74
CA ARG A 7 -31.27 24.98 -20.46
C ARG A 7 -31.97 25.97 -19.50
N ARG A 8 -31.73 27.28 -19.66
CA ARG A 8 -32.34 28.34 -18.84
C ARG A 8 -33.83 28.59 -19.11
N SER A 9 -34.35 28.27 -20.30
CA SER A 9 -35.79 28.45 -20.59
C SER A 9 -36.66 27.30 -20.07
N PHE A 10 -36.11 26.09 -19.94
CA PHE A 10 -36.81 24.96 -19.32
C PHE A 10 -37.09 25.22 -17.83
N LEU A 11 -36.08 25.72 -17.09
CA LEU A 11 -36.21 26.03 -15.66
C LEU A 11 -37.15 27.21 -15.35
N LYS A 12 -37.34 28.14 -16.29
CA LYS A 12 -38.30 29.26 -16.12
C LYS A 12 -39.75 28.86 -16.40
N SER A 13 -39.97 27.84 -17.22
CA SER A 13 -41.31 27.37 -17.58
C SER A 13 -41.96 26.53 -16.46
N SER A 14 -41.14 25.90 -15.62
CA SER A 14 -41.60 25.07 -14.49
C SER A 14 -42.07 25.86 -13.26
N ALA A 15 -41.86 27.19 -13.22
CA ALA A 15 -42.06 28.01 -12.01
C ALA A 15 -43.34 28.87 -12.02
N LEU A 16 -44.12 28.89 -13.11
CA LEU A 16 -45.23 29.86 -13.28
C LEU A 16 -46.63 29.24 -13.49
N ALA A 17 -46.80 27.92 -13.40
CA ALA A 17 -48.12 27.30 -13.29
C ALA A 17 -48.29 26.77 -11.86
N GLY A 18 -48.88 27.60 -11.00
CA GLY A 18 -48.98 27.37 -9.56
C GLY A 18 -49.95 26.27 -9.14
N GLY A 19 -49.78 25.84 -7.89
CA GLY A 19 -50.87 25.30 -7.08
C GLY A 19 -50.72 23.84 -6.65
N GLY A 20 -49.99 23.62 -5.55
CA GLY A 20 -50.27 22.58 -4.55
C GLY A 20 -50.65 21.18 -5.03
N MET A 21 -49.65 20.31 -5.19
CA MET A 21 -49.84 18.89 -4.93
C MET A 21 -48.54 18.32 -4.37
N MET A 22 -48.56 18.01 -3.07
CA MET A 22 -47.47 17.30 -2.39
C MET A 22 -47.53 15.84 -2.86
N LEU A 23 -46.94 15.57 -4.03
CA LEU A 23 -46.80 14.22 -4.56
C LEU A 23 -45.61 13.56 -3.87
N SER A 24 -45.95 12.81 -2.82
CA SER A 24 -45.17 11.70 -2.29
C SER A 24 -44.84 10.72 -3.44
N PHE A 25 -43.71 10.91 -4.11
CA PHE A 25 -43.14 9.91 -5.01
C PHE A 25 -42.15 9.05 -4.24
N SER A 26 -42.66 7.90 -3.80
CA SER A 26 -41.90 6.76 -3.32
C SER A 26 -41.02 6.19 -4.44
N TRP A 27 -39.77 6.66 -4.57
CA TRP A 27 -38.71 6.01 -5.36
C TRP A 27 -37.51 5.57 -4.52
N PHE A 28 -37.70 5.41 -3.20
CA PHE A 28 -36.70 4.78 -2.31
C PHE A 28 -36.88 3.26 -2.16
N SER A 29 -37.50 2.57 -3.13
CA SER A 29 -37.68 1.11 -3.06
C SER A 29 -36.45 0.28 -3.47
N ASN A 30 -35.39 0.90 -4.01
CA ASN A 30 -34.14 0.18 -4.32
C ASN A 30 -33.14 0.07 -3.14
N ALA A 31 -33.37 0.78 -2.03
CA ALA A 31 -32.61 0.56 -0.80
C ALA A 31 -32.99 -0.77 -0.11
N LYS A 32 -34.27 -1.16 -0.22
CA LYS A 32 -34.77 -2.45 0.30
C LYS A 32 -34.29 -3.67 -0.50
N ALA A 33 -33.85 -3.49 -1.75
CA ALA A 33 -33.27 -4.57 -2.53
C ALA A 33 -31.84 -4.92 -2.06
N ALA A 34 -31.06 -3.92 -1.63
CA ALA A 34 -29.72 -4.13 -1.07
C ALA A 34 -29.77 -4.68 0.37
N GLU A 35 -30.78 -4.32 1.17
CA GLU A 35 -31.11 -5.01 2.43
C GLU A 35 -31.58 -6.45 2.17
N LYS A 36 -32.51 -6.69 1.24
CA LYS A 36 -32.97 -8.04 0.89
C LYS A 36 -31.89 -8.93 0.30
N ILE A 37 -30.83 -8.40 -0.31
CA ILE A 37 -29.69 -9.20 -0.83
C ILE A 37 -28.69 -9.54 0.30
N GLN A 38 -28.50 -8.65 1.27
CA GLN A 38 -27.69 -8.91 2.45
C GLN A 38 -28.40 -9.85 3.42
N GLU A 39 -29.70 -9.66 3.64
CA GLU A 39 -30.59 -10.65 4.25
C GLU A 39 -30.63 -11.92 3.41
N ARG A 40 -30.66 -11.92 2.08
CA ARG A 40 -30.60 -13.18 1.31
C ARG A 40 -29.26 -13.92 1.39
N ASN A 41 -28.16 -13.28 1.76
CA ASN A 41 -26.87 -13.97 1.96
C ASN A 41 -26.65 -14.38 3.42
N ALA A 42 -27.12 -13.59 4.39
CA ALA A 42 -27.13 -13.94 5.82
C ALA A 42 -28.27 -14.94 6.17
N ALA A 43 -29.46 -14.76 5.60
CA ALA A 43 -30.63 -15.64 5.69
C ALA A 43 -30.61 -16.81 4.69
N ARG A 44 -29.62 -16.88 3.77
CA ARG A 44 -29.29 -18.16 3.11
C ARG A 44 -28.69 -19.17 4.07
N LEU A 45 -28.22 -18.71 5.23
CA LEU A 45 -27.50 -19.52 6.21
C LEU A 45 -28.13 -19.50 7.61
N ASN A 46 -29.27 -18.83 7.85
CA ASN A 46 -30.01 -18.81 9.14
C ASN A 46 -29.10 -19.02 10.37
N LEU A 47 -28.09 -18.17 10.53
CA LEU A 47 -26.98 -18.43 11.45
C LEU A 47 -27.47 -18.46 12.90
N PRO A 48 -27.36 -19.59 13.61
CA PRO A 48 -27.65 -19.64 15.05
C PRO A 48 -26.58 -18.86 15.83
N ASP A 49 -26.95 -18.28 16.98
CA ASP A 49 -26.01 -17.61 17.91
C ASP A 49 -24.97 -18.56 18.53
N GLN A 50 -25.04 -19.86 18.25
CA GLN A 50 -24.15 -20.88 18.80
C GLN A 50 -22.97 -21.16 17.85
N TRP A 51 -21.87 -20.45 18.04
CA TRP A 51 -20.60 -20.71 17.38
C TRP A 51 -19.67 -21.52 18.28
N SER A 52 -19.17 -22.66 17.78
CA SER A 52 -18.06 -23.37 18.42
C SER A 52 -16.74 -22.81 17.90
N GLU A 53 -15.95 -22.19 18.76
CA GLU A 53 -14.60 -21.71 18.44
C GLU A 53 -13.61 -22.88 18.54
N LEU A 54 -12.98 -23.24 17.41
CA LEU A 54 -12.01 -24.34 17.35
C LEU A 54 -10.58 -23.83 17.47
N THR A 55 -10.28 -22.72 16.80
CA THR A 55 -9.00 -22.03 16.89
C THR A 55 -9.24 -20.53 16.93
N GLY A 56 -8.18 -19.74 17.15
CA GLY A 56 -8.28 -18.29 17.10
C GLY A 56 -8.85 -17.72 15.78
N TYR A 57 -8.87 -18.51 14.71
CA TYR A 57 -9.32 -18.12 13.38
C TYR A 57 -10.63 -18.79 12.94
N VAL A 58 -10.98 -19.96 13.49
CA VAL A 58 -12.06 -20.82 12.95
C VAL A 58 -13.18 -20.98 13.97
N LYS A 59 -14.39 -20.63 13.54
CA LYS A 59 -15.63 -20.94 14.25
C LYS A 59 -16.57 -21.74 13.35
N ILE A 60 -17.30 -22.69 13.91
CA ILE A 60 -18.25 -23.53 13.16
C ILE A 60 -19.60 -23.55 13.89
N THR A 61 -20.69 -23.42 13.14
CA THR A 61 -22.05 -23.58 13.64
C THR A 61 -22.53 -25.04 13.52
N PRO A 62 -23.56 -25.46 14.28
CA PRO A 62 -24.16 -26.78 14.14
C PRO A 62 -24.68 -27.10 12.72
N ASP A 63 -25.12 -26.09 11.96
CA ASP A 63 -25.58 -26.22 10.57
C ASP A 63 -24.45 -26.23 9.53
N ASN A 64 -23.19 -26.35 9.98
CA ASN A 64 -21.99 -26.52 9.16
C ASN A 64 -21.54 -25.26 8.40
N VAL A 65 -21.85 -24.08 8.93
CA VAL A 65 -21.28 -22.81 8.46
C VAL A 65 -19.95 -22.58 9.16
N VAL A 66 -18.94 -22.20 8.40
CA VAL A 66 -17.60 -21.90 8.91
C VAL A 66 -17.34 -20.41 8.84
N LYS A 67 -17.13 -19.77 9.98
CA LYS A 67 -16.62 -18.40 10.06
C LYS A 67 -15.11 -18.44 10.18
N ILE A 68 -14.44 -17.68 9.31
CA ILE A 68 -13.00 -17.49 9.33
C ILE A 68 -12.69 -16.02 9.59
N LEU A 69 -11.92 -15.76 10.65
CA LEU A 69 -11.42 -14.42 10.95
C LEU A 69 -10.22 -14.08 10.07
N CYS A 70 -10.28 -12.95 9.38
CA CYS A 70 -9.13 -12.37 8.69
C CYS A 70 -8.31 -11.55 9.68
N PRO A 71 -7.03 -11.90 9.93
CA PRO A 71 -6.20 -11.16 10.88
C PRO A 71 -5.75 -9.79 10.34
N ASN A 72 -5.54 -9.67 9.02
CA ASN A 72 -4.88 -8.47 8.47
C ASN A 72 -5.86 -7.41 7.97
N PRO A 73 -5.52 -6.11 8.15
CA PRO A 73 -6.28 -4.99 7.61
C PRO A 73 -6.43 -5.01 6.08
N GLU A 74 -7.57 -4.52 5.57
CA GLU A 74 -7.95 -4.60 4.15
C GLU A 74 -8.21 -3.21 3.54
N PHE A 75 -7.59 -2.95 2.39
CA PHE A 75 -7.68 -1.67 1.67
C PHE A 75 -7.74 -1.79 0.14
N GLY A 76 -8.08 -2.95 -0.40
CA GLY A 76 -8.17 -3.19 -1.85
C GLY A 76 -7.37 -4.40 -2.33
N GLN A 77 -6.49 -4.94 -1.49
CA GLN A 77 -5.55 -6.00 -1.84
C GLN A 77 -6.08 -7.43 -1.69
N ASN A 78 -7.33 -7.58 -1.24
CA ASN A 78 -8.06 -8.85 -1.20
C ASN A 78 -7.53 -9.88 -0.17
N VAL A 79 -6.97 -9.42 0.96
CA VAL A 79 -6.61 -10.29 2.08
C VAL A 79 -7.85 -10.88 2.76
N MET A 80 -8.98 -10.17 2.76
CA MET A 80 -10.28 -10.66 3.25
C MET A 80 -10.83 -11.87 2.47
N THR A 81 -10.21 -12.24 1.36
CA THR A 81 -10.53 -13.47 0.62
C THR A 81 -9.33 -14.41 0.64
N SER A 82 -8.13 -13.92 0.30
CA SER A 82 -6.94 -14.75 0.14
C SER A 82 -6.45 -15.38 1.45
N LEU A 83 -6.49 -14.67 2.59
CA LEU A 83 -6.06 -15.26 3.87
C LEU A 83 -7.03 -16.36 4.34
N PRO A 84 -8.36 -16.15 4.34
CA PRO A 84 -9.31 -17.21 4.67
C PRO A 84 -9.27 -18.42 3.73
N MET A 85 -8.92 -18.25 2.45
CA MET A 85 -8.74 -19.38 1.53
C MET A 85 -7.66 -20.35 2.03
N ILE A 86 -6.59 -19.86 2.66
CA ILE A 86 -5.50 -20.67 3.21
C ILE A 86 -6.00 -21.54 4.37
N VAL A 87 -6.81 -20.95 5.26
CA VAL A 87 -7.44 -21.68 6.36
C VAL A 87 -8.44 -22.71 5.82
N ALA A 88 -9.29 -22.32 4.88
CA ALA A 88 -10.31 -23.19 4.30
C ALA A 88 -9.71 -24.40 3.56
N GLU A 89 -8.57 -24.19 2.86
CA GLU A 89 -7.82 -25.24 2.17
C GLU A 89 -7.39 -26.35 3.12
N GLU A 90 -6.79 -25.97 4.25
CA GLU A 90 -6.33 -26.93 5.25
C GLU A 90 -7.47 -27.42 6.14
N LEU A 91 -8.54 -26.67 6.32
CA LEU A 91 -9.73 -27.17 7.00
C LEU A 91 -10.47 -28.23 6.15
N ASP A 92 -10.24 -28.24 4.84
CA ASP A 92 -10.91 -29.12 3.87
C ASP A 92 -12.43 -28.93 3.87
N VAL A 93 -12.85 -27.66 3.84
CA VAL A 93 -14.26 -27.24 3.80
C VAL A 93 -14.66 -26.77 2.41
N ASP A 94 -15.93 -26.90 2.05
CA ASP A 94 -16.46 -26.24 0.85
C ASP A 94 -16.51 -24.72 1.05
N TRP A 95 -15.82 -23.97 0.18
CA TRP A 95 -15.78 -22.49 0.23
C TRP A 95 -17.16 -21.84 0.25
N LYS A 96 -18.20 -22.49 -0.31
CA LYS A 96 -19.57 -21.95 -0.30
C LYS A 96 -20.18 -21.84 1.11
N ASN A 97 -19.65 -22.59 2.08
CA ASN A 97 -20.09 -22.58 3.47
C ASN A 97 -19.23 -21.66 4.35
N VAL A 98 -18.31 -20.89 3.75
CA VAL A 98 -17.39 -20.01 4.48
C VAL A 98 -17.94 -18.58 4.52
N VAL A 99 -17.94 -17.99 5.72
CA VAL A 99 -18.21 -16.57 5.95
C VAL A 99 -16.95 -15.94 6.53
N VAL A 100 -16.57 -14.76 6.05
CA VAL A 100 -15.36 -14.06 6.51
C VAL A 100 -15.72 -12.81 7.30
N GLU A 101 -15.01 -12.59 8.39
CA GLU A 101 -15.11 -11.41 9.24
C GLU A 101 -13.71 -10.82 9.50
N MET A 102 -13.61 -9.50 9.60
CA MET A 102 -12.36 -8.85 10.02
C MET A 102 -12.16 -9.10 11.52
N GLY A 103 -11.00 -9.60 11.91
CA GLY A 103 -10.66 -9.74 13.33
C GLY A 103 -10.42 -8.37 13.98
N PRO A 104 -10.76 -8.19 15.28
CA PRO A 104 -10.34 -7.01 16.04
C PRO A 104 -8.81 -6.99 16.20
N HIS A 105 -8.25 -5.92 16.76
CA HIS A 105 -6.86 -5.96 17.18
C HIS A 105 -6.66 -6.93 18.35
N ASP A 106 -5.90 -8.02 18.13
CA ASP A 106 -5.53 -8.98 19.16
C ASP A 106 -4.26 -9.73 18.74
N ASN A 107 -3.10 -9.25 19.20
CA ASN A 107 -1.81 -9.86 18.86
C ASN A 107 -1.63 -11.27 19.46
N VAL A 108 -2.37 -11.60 20.53
CA VAL A 108 -2.26 -12.91 21.20
C VAL A 108 -3.02 -13.95 20.41
N LYS A 109 -4.27 -13.66 20.03
CA LYS A 109 -5.14 -14.58 19.30
C LYS A 109 -4.85 -14.65 17.80
N LEU A 110 -4.58 -13.50 17.18
CA LEU A 110 -4.49 -13.35 15.72
C LEU A 110 -3.06 -13.10 15.24
N GLY A 111 -2.07 -13.06 16.15
CA GLY A 111 -0.68 -12.76 15.80
C GLY A 111 -0.49 -11.30 15.35
N PRO A 112 0.69 -10.95 14.83
CA PRO A 112 1.02 -9.57 14.44
C PRO A 112 0.20 -9.09 13.24
N GLN A 113 -0.74 -8.17 13.49
CA GLN A 113 -1.63 -7.63 12.46
C GLN A 113 -1.01 -6.42 11.76
N PHE A 114 -0.64 -6.60 10.50
CA PHE A 114 -0.03 -5.55 9.69
C PHE A 114 -0.25 -5.79 8.20
N THR A 115 -0.65 -4.75 7.46
CA THR A 115 -0.63 -4.80 5.99
C THR A 115 0.32 -3.74 5.45
N GLY A 116 1.49 -4.19 5.01
CA GLY A 116 2.50 -3.40 4.31
C GLY A 116 3.76 -4.22 4.07
N GLY A 117 4.70 -3.69 3.27
CA GLY A 117 5.92 -4.41 2.89
C GLY A 117 5.64 -5.72 2.12
N SER A 118 4.43 -5.85 1.58
CA SER A 118 3.87 -7.05 0.94
C SER A 118 3.95 -8.31 1.80
N ASN A 119 3.70 -8.16 3.11
CA ASN A 119 3.88 -9.22 4.09
C ASN A 119 2.67 -10.12 4.35
N SER A 120 1.43 -9.67 4.11
CA SER A 120 0.23 -10.32 4.67
C SER A 120 0.18 -11.83 4.41
N VAL A 121 0.25 -12.25 3.14
CA VAL A 121 0.24 -13.69 2.79
C VAL A 121 1.50 -14.39 3.30
N ARG A 122 2.69 -13.81 3.11
CA ARG A 122 3.97 -14.43 3.50
C ARG A 122 4.06 -14.71 5.00
N MET A 123 3.67 -13.74 5.83
CA MET A 123 3.69 -13.88 7.30
C MET A 123 2.67 -14.90 7.79
N TYR A 124 1.51 -14.97 7.14
CA TYR A 124 0.39 -15.79 7.58
C TYR A 124 0.26 -17.12 6.84
N TRP A 125 1.12 -17.42 5.85
CA TRP A 125 1.06 -18.68 5.09
C TRP A 125 1.11 -19.89 6.00
N LYS A 126 2.18 -20.05 6.79
CA LYS A 126 2.30 -21.19 7.72
C LYS A 126 1.31 -21.11 8.89
N PRO A 127 1.14 -19.96 9.58
CA PRO A 127 0.17 -19.85 10.68
C PRO A 127 -1.27 -20.22 10.30
N LEU A 128 -1.78 -19.73 9.17
CA LEU A 128 -3.16 -20.00 8.76
C LEU A 128 -3.34 -21.42 8.24
N ARG A 129 -2.31 -22.00 7.60
CA ARG A 129 -2.34 -23.41 7.24
C ARG A 129 -2.40 -24.31 8.46
N ASN A 130 -1.57 -24.02 9.47
CA ASN A 130 -1.60 -24.72 10.75
C ASN A 130 -2.96 -24.57 11.43
N ALA A 131 -3.55 -23.38 11.44
CA ALA A 131 -4.86 -23.15 12.03
C ALA A 131 -5.98 -23.98 11.37
N GLY A 132 -6.00 -24.06 10.03
CA GLY A 132 -6.96 -24.89 9.30
C GLY A 132 -6.76 -26.38 9.55
N ALA A 133 -5.51 -26.85 9.49
CA ALA A 133 -5.17 -28.25 9.71
C ALA A 133 -5.41 -28.71 11.16
N ALA A 134 -5.16 -27.84 12.15
CA ALA A 134 -5.44 -28.10 13.55
C ALA A 134 -6.95 -28.23 13.81
N ALA A 135 -7.75 -27.30 13.27
CA ALA A 135 -9.21 -27.38 13.35
C ALA A 135 -9.73 -28.69 12.72
N ARG A 136 -9.20 -29.09 11.55
CA ARG A 136 -9.52 -30.37 10.90
C ARG A 136 -9.16 -31.57 11.79
N GLN A 137 -7.98 -31.57 12.41
CA GLN A 137 -7.54 -32.64 13.31
C GLN A 137 -8.43 -32.75 14.55
N MET A 138 -8.83 -31.63 15.15
CA MET A 138 -9.75 -31.60 16.29
C MET A 138 -11.12 -32.19 15.92
N LEU A 139 -11.62 -31.93 14.72
CA LEU A 139 -12.86 -32.50 14.21
C LEU A 139 -12.75 -34.01 13.96
N ILE A 140 -11.63 -34.47 13.41
CA ILE A 140 -11.32 -35.90 13.26
C ILE A 140 -11.27 -36.59 14.62
N GLU A 141 -10.61 -36.00 15.60
CA GLU A 141 -10.51 -36.55 16.95
C GLU A 141 -11.88 -36.60 17.65
N ALA A 142 -12.69 -35.55 17.51
CA ALA A 142 -14.05 -35.54 18.03
C ALA A 142 -14.94 -36.64 17.40
N ALA A 143 -14.80 -36.89 16.10
CA ALA A 143 -15.50 -37.98 15.42
C ALA A 143 -14.95 -39.36 15.82
N SER A 144 -13.63 -39.51 15.93
CA SER A 144 -12.94 -40.71 16.44
C SER A 144 -13.50 -41.13 17.80
N GLN A 145 -13.57 -40.19 18.75
CA GLN A 145 -14.15 -40.42 20.07
C GLN A 145 -15.65 -40.72 20.00
N THR A 146 -16.40 -40.02 19.15
CA THR A 146 -17.85 -40.21 19.00
C THR A 146 -18.20 -41.56 18.38
N TRP A 147 -17.39 -42.04 17.44
CA TRP A 147 -17.63 -43.29 16.71
C TRP A 147 -16.91 -44.49 17.31
N SER A 148 -16.00 -44.25 18.26
CA SER A 148 -15.09 -45.23 18.87
C SER A 148 -14.28 -45.99 17.82
N VAL A 149 -13.63 -45.24 16.91
CA VAL A 149 -12.80 -45.77 15.81
C VAL A 149 -11.46 -45.05 15.75
N PRO A 150 -10.39 -45.62 15.17
CA PRO A 150 -9.12 -44.92 15.03
C PRO A 150 -9.23 -43.65 14.17
N ALA A 151 -8.66 -42.54 14.64
CA ALA A 151 -8.61 -41.27 13.90
C ALA A 151 -7.95 -41.40 12.51
N SER A 152 -6.99 -42.33 12.35
CA SER A 152 -6.32 -42.62 11.07
C SER A 152 -7.23 -43.22 9.99
N GLU A 153 -8.40 -43.75 10.38
CA GLU A 153 -9.39 -44.31 9.46
C GLU A 153 -10.48 -43.29 9.06
N ILE A 154 -10.39 -42.05 9.56
CA ILE A 154 -11.30 -40.97 9.24
C ILE A 154 -10.66 -40.05 8.21
N THR A 155 -11.35 -39.86 7.10
CA THR A 155 -10.99 -38.91 6.04
C THR A 155 -11.92 -37.70 6.08
N THR A 156 -11.47 -36.59 5.52
CA THR A 156 -12.27 -35.39 5.35
C THR A 156 -12.43 -35.06 3.88
N LYS A 157 -13.55 -34.42 3.54
CA LYS A 157 -13.74 -33.72 2.28
C LYS A 157 -14.90 -32.74 2.39
N ALA A 158 -14.70 -31.50 1.94
CA ALA A 158 -15.78 -30.51 1.82
C ALA A 158 -16.61 -30.30 3.11
N GLY A 159 -15.96 -30.38 4.28
CA GLY A 159 -16.61 -30.21 5.59
C GLY A 159 -17.38 -31.43 6.09
N VAL A 160 -17.04 -32.62 5.59
CA VAL A 160 -17.63 -33.90 5.98
C VAL A 160 -16.53 -34.87 6.41
N LEU A 161 -16.73 -35.52 7.54
CA LEU A 161 -15.92 -36.61 8.09
C LEU A 161 -16.48 -37.94 7.60
N THR A 162 -15.61 -38.84 7.13
CA THR A 162 -16.00 -40.18 6.64
C THR A 162 -15.05 -41.24 7.18
N HIS A 163 -15.60 -42.25 7.86
CA HIS A 163 -14.85 -43.43 8.30
C HIS A 163 -14.88 -44.55 7.23
N THR A 164 -13.87 -45.41 7.20
CA THR A 164 -13.77 -46.60 6.31
C THR A 164 -14.99 -47.53 6.41
N SER A 165 -15.64 -47.59 7.57
CA SER A 165 -16.87 -48.38 7.78
C SER A 165 -18.15 -47.75 7.19
N GLY A 166 -18.06 -46.56 6.58
CA GLY A 166 -19.21 -45.82 6.03
C GLY A 166 -19.91 -44.85 6.99
N LYS A 167 -19.46 -44.70 8.24
CA LYS A 167 -19.97 -43.64 9.14
C LYS A 167 -19.60 -42.27 8.59
N THR A 168 -20.53 -41.32 8.61
CA THR A 168 -20.30 -39.94 8.16
C THR A 168 -20.89 -38.92 9.13
N ALA A 169 -20.30 -37.73 9.20
CA ALA A 169 -20.85 -36.56 9.90
C ALA A 169 -20.35 -35.26 9.27
N LYS A 170 -21.15 -34.20 9.32
CA LYS A 170 -20.68 -32.84 9.01
C LYS A 170 -19.80 -32.30 10.14
N TYR A 171 -18.94 -31.34 9.84
CA TYR A 171 -18.11 -30.69 10.88
C TYR A 171 -18.96 -30.04 11.98
N GLY A 172 -20.08 -29.40 11.62
CA GLY A 172 -21.00 -28.78 12.57
C GLY A 172 -21.50 -29.74 13.66
N GLU A 173 -21.71 -31.01 13.34
CA GLU A 173 -22.15 -32.04 14.29
C GLU A 173 -21.08 -32.40 15.33
N MET A 174 -19.79 -32.18 14.99
CA MET A 174 -18.65 -32.47 15.85
C MET A 174 -18.05 -31.21 16.50
N ALA A 175 -18.46 -30.01 16.06
CA ALA A 175 -17.80 -28.76 16.39
C ALA A 175 -17.76 -28.46 17.89
N SER A 176 -18.85 -28.69 18.64
CA SER A 176 -18.88 -28.46 20.09
C SER A 176 -17.95 -29.40 20.86
N LYS A 177 -17.82 -30.65 20.41
CA LYS A 177 -16.88 -31.62 21.02
C LYS A 177 -15.45 -31.27 20.64
N ALA A 178 -15.22 -30.91 19.38
CA ALA A 178 -13.92 -30.48 18.89
C ALA A 178 -13.40 -29.24 19.65
N ALA A 179 -14.27 -28.29 20.00
CA ALA A 179 -13.89 -27.10 20.77
C ALA A 179 -13.37 -27.42 22.19
N ALA A 180 -13.69 -28.58 22.75
CA ALA A 180 -13.18 -29.03 24.05
C ALA A 180 -11.81 -29.73 23.95
N ILE A 181 -11.32 -29.98 22.74
CA ILE A 181 -10.02 -30.63 22.49
C ILE A 181 -8.94 -29.54 22.47
N ALA A 182 -7.80 -29.80 23.11
CA ALA A 182 -6.67 -28.88 23.07
C ALA A 182 -6.15 -28.74 21.63
N VAL A 183 -5.86 -27.51 21.20
CA VAL A 183 -5.36 -27.22 19.85
C VAL A 183 -4.03 -27.97 19.63
N PRO A 184 -3.95 -28.88 18.63
CA PRO A 184 -2.73 -29.63 18.35
C PRO A 184 -1.55 -28.72 18.00
N LYS A 185 -0.37 -28.99 18.58
CA LYS A 185 0.86 -28.24 18.29
C LYS A 185 1.51 -28.64 16.97
N GLU A 186 1.37 -29.91 16.59
CA GLU A 186 1.91 -30.47 15.35
C GLU A 186 0.78 -31.03 14.50
N VAL A 187 0.76 -30.64 13.22
CA VAL A 187 -0.28 -31.03 12.27
C VAL A 187 0.32 -31.30 10.90
N LYS A 188 -0.23 -32.27 10.19
CA LYS A 188 0.16 -32.55 8.80
C LYS A 188 -0.55 -31.58 7.87
N LEU A 189 0.24 -30.76 7.17
CA LEU A 189 -0.24 -29.86 6.12
C LEU A 189 -0.40 -30.59 4.79
N LYS A 190 -1.34 -30.14 3.95
CA LYS A 190 -1.51 -30.67 2.58
C LYS A 190 -0.28 -30.38 1.70
N ALA A 191 -0.01 -31.17 0.67
CA ALA A 191 0.99 -30.76 -0.33
C ALA A 191 0.35 -29.77 -1.32
N PRO A 192 1.11 -28.84 -1.94
CA PRO A 192 0.56 -27.91 -2.92
C PRO A 192 -0.22 -28.56 -4.08
N LYS A 193 0.21 -29.75 -4.50
CA LYS A 193 -0.50 -30.57 -5.52
C LYS A 193 -1.89 -31.05 -5.09
N ASP A 194 -2.17 -31.08 -3.79
CA ASP A 194 -3.43 -31.54 -3.22
C ASP A 194 -4.39 -30.37 -2.92
N PHE A 195 -4.01 -29.13 -3.30
CA PHE A 195 -4.84 -27.95 -3.07
C PHE A 195 -6.09 -27.93 -3.96
N SER A 196 -7.24 -27.57 -3.37
CA SER A 196 -8.54 -27.50 -4.07
C SER A 196 -9.20 -26.11 -4.02
N ILE A 197 -8.75 -25.24 -3.11
CA ILE A 197 -9.22 -23.87 -2.90
C ILE A 197 -8.10 -22.89 -3.27
N VAL A 198 -6.92 -23.03 -2.68
CA VAL A 198 -5.71 -22.29 -3.04
C VAL A 198 -5.32 -22.63 -4.48
N ARG A 199 -4.76 -21.66 -5.22
CA ARG A 199 -4.52 -21.70 -6.67
C ARG A 199 -5.79 -21.62 -7.54
N ASN A 200 -6.98 -21.57 -6.93
CA ASN A 200 -8.25 -21.49 -7.66
C ASN A 200 -8.98 -20.19 -7.32
N SER A 201 -9.36 -19.41 -8.35
CA SER A 201 -9.98 -18.09 -8.16
C SER A 201 -11.27 -18.18 -7.34
N LYS A 202 -11.38 -17.30 -6.33
CA LYS A 202 -12.61 -17.09 -5.54
C LYS A 202 -13.02 -15.64 -5.63
N LYS A 203 -14.34 -15.40 -5.65
CA LYS A 203 -14.91 -14.05 -5.67
C LYS A 203 -14.56 -13.32 -4.38
N ASN A 204 -14.36 -12.01 -4.51
CA ASN A 204 -14.13 -11.14 -3.37
C ASN A 204 -15.30 -11.23 -2.37
N THR A 205 -14.99 -11.67 -1.15
CA THR A 205 -15.93 -11.86 -0.03
C THR A 205 -16.64 -10.56 0.38
N GLU A 206 -16.01 -9.41 0.14
CA GLU A 206 -16.59 -8.09 0.40
C GLU A 206 -17.14 -7.42 -0.87
N GLY A 207 -16.95 -8.03 -2.05
CA GLY A 207 -17.26 -7.41 -3.34
C GLY A 207 -18.71 -6.96 -3.46
N LEU A 208 -19.65 -7.77 -2.97
CA LEU A 208 -21.07 -7.41 -2.99
C LEU A 208 -21.39 -6.21 -2.09
N LYS A 209 -20.77 -6.14 -0.90
CA LYS A 209 -20.93 -5.02 0.03
C LYS A 209 -20.41 -3.72 -0.60
N VAL A 210 -19.29 -3.80 -1.33
CA VAL A 210 -18.73 -2.66 -2.07
C VAL A 210 -19.66 -2.18 -3.18
N VAL A 211 -20.10 -3.05 -4.09
CA VAL A 211 -20.91 -2.62 -5.26
C VAL A 211 -22.34 -2.23 -4.90
N THR A 212 -22.82 -2.59 -3.70
CA THR A 212 -24.14 -2.19 -3.19
C THR A 212 -24.10 -1.00 -2.24
N GLY A 213 -22.92 -0.43 -1.99
CA GLY A 213 -22.75 0.76 -1.14
C GLY A 213 -23.02 0.49 0.34
N LYS A 214 -22.73 -0.72 0.84
CA LYS A 214 -22.85 -1.01 2.27
C LYS A 214 -21.76 -0.26 3.06
N PRO A 215 -22.06 0.24 4.26
CA PRO A 215 -21.09 0.87 5.16
C PRO A 215 -19.90 -0.06 5.42
N LEU A 216 -18.70 0.37 5.04
CA LEU A 216 -17.46 -0.41 5.21
C LEU A 216 -16.27 0.46 5.61
N PHE A 217 -16.30 1.75 5.28
CA PHE A 217 -15.18 2.66 5.43
C PHE A 217 -15.30 3.46 6.74
N GLY A 218 -14.20 4.05 7.21
CA GLY A 218 -14.22 4.83 8.45
C GLY A 218 -15.13 6.07 8.35
N MET A 219 -15.26 6.62 7.14
CA MET A 219 -16.22 7.68 6.86
C MET A 219 -17.68 7.27 7.15
N ASP A 220 -18.01 5.98 7.00
CA ASP A 220 -19.33 5.42 7.27
C ASP A 220 -19.57 5.16 8.76
N TYR A 221 -18.50 5.08 9.57
CA TYR A 221 -18.59 4.80 11.01
C TYR A 221 -19.44 5.85 11.73
N ARG A 222 -20.36 5.37 12.57
CA ARG A 222 -21.31 6.16 13.36
C ARG A 222 -21.54 5.47 14.70
N VAL A 223 -21.61 6.27 15.75
CA VAL A 223 -22.17 5.91 17.06
C VAL A 223 -23.02 7.08 17.56
N ASP A 224 -23.97 6.78 18.43
CA ASP A 224 -24.86 7.80 18.99
C ASP A 224 -24.08 8.82 19.82
N GLY A 225 -24.48 10.09 19.73
CA GLY A 225 -23.82 11.20 20.41
C GLY A 225 -22.45 11.62 19.84
N MET A 226 -22.00 11.00 18.75
CA MET A 226 -20.70 11.31 18.12
C MET A 226 -20.63 12.74 17.59
N LEU A 227 -19.56 13.45 17.95
CA LEU A 227 -19.21 14.76 17.40
C LEU A 227 -18.29 14.62 16.18
N ILE A 228 -18.31 15.61 15.31
CA ILE A 228 -17.37 15.75 14.20
C ILE A 228 -16.26 16.70 14.60
N ALA A 229 -15.00 16.31 14.34
CA ALA A 229 -13.83 17.16 14.49
C ALA A 229 -13.12 17.37 13.14
N MET A 230 -12.65 18.59 12.91
CA MET A 230 -11.68 18.91 11.85
C MET A 230 -10.54 19.72 12.46
N ILE A 231 -9.35 19.59 11.91
CA ILE A 231 -8.14 20.26 12.42
C ILE A 231 -7.76 21.40 11.50
N GLN A 232 -7.39 22.56 12.07
CA GLN A 232 -6.65 23.60 11.37
C GLN A 232 -5.15 23.39 11.60
N HIS A 233 -4.47 22.96 10.53
CA HIS A 233 -3.01 22.79 10.51
C HIS A 233 -2.29 24.13 10.26
N PRO A 234 -1.01 24.24 10.68
CA PRO A 234 -0.11 25.24 10.14
C PRO A 234 -0.07 25.22 8.60
N PRO A 235 0.13 26.38 7.95
CA PRO A 235 0.00 26.49 6.49
C PRO A 235 1.21 25.97 5.71
N ALA A 236 2.34 25.69 6.38
CA ALA A 236 3.58 25.28 5.76
C ALA A 236 4.47 24.50 6.73
N PHE A 237 5.28 23.57 6.21
CA PHE A 237 6.39 22.96 6.95
C PHE A 237 7.35 24.05 7.44
N GLY A 238 7.86 23.90 8.67
CA GLY A 238 8.68 24.91 9.32
C GLY A 238 7.89 26.04 10.00
N MET A 239 6.56 25.96 10.04
CA MET A 239 5.71 26.86 10.82
C MET A 239 5.03 26.16 12.01
N LYS A 240 4.73 26.92 13.06
CA LYS A 240 4.00 26.49 14.25
C LYS A 240 2.94 27.51 14.65
N LEU A 241 1.99 27.07 15.49
CA LEU A 241 0.98 27.95 16.08
C LEU A 241 1.64 29.00 16.99
N LYS A 242 1.28 30.28 16.80
CA LYS A 242 1.62 31.36 17.73
C LYS A 242 0.44 31.70 18.63
N SER A 243 -0.71 31.95 18.03
CA SER A 243 -1.96 32.29 18.73
C SER A 243 -3.17 32.11 17.81
N PHE A 244 -4.38 32.06 18.36
CA PHE A 244 -5.62 32.04 17.58
C PHE A 244 -6.77 32.75 18.31
N ASP A 245 -7.72 33.27 17.54
CA ASP A 245 -9.02 33.73 17.99
C ASP A 245 -10.12 32.87 17.36
N ALA A 246 -10.90 32.21 18.21
CA ALA A 246 -12.02 31.35 17.84
C ALA A 246 -13.40 31.95 18.20
N SER A 247 -13.45 33.20 18.65
CA SER A 247 -14.67 33.85 19.15
C SER A 247 -15.82 33.85 18.14
N GLN A 248 -15.52 33.96 16.85
CA GLN A 248 -16.53 33.88 15.79
C GLN A 248 -16.95 32.44 15.49
N SER A 249 -16.01 31.50 15.46
CA SER A 249 -16.28 30.08 15.25
C SER A 249 -17.18 29.50 16.35
N LEU A 250 -16.92 29.84 17.62
CA LEU A 250 -17.69 29.36 18.78
C LEU A 250 -19.15 29.87 18.80
N LYS A 251 -19.44 30.99 18.14
CA LYS A 251 -20.82 31.52 18.02
C LYS A 251 -21.63 30.83 16.93
N MET A 252 -21.01 30.01 16.09
CA MET A 252 -21.69 29.39 14.96
C MET A 252 -22.56 28.20 15.41
N PRO A 253 -23.70 27.96 14.75
CA PRO A 253 -24.58 26.84 15.09
C PRO A 253 -23.86 25.49 15.08
N GLY A 254 -24.19 24.66 16.08
CA GLY A 254 -23.69 23.29 16.19
C GLY A 254 -22.24 23.15 16.64
N ILE A 255 -21.49 24.23 16.83
CA ILE A 255 -20.12 24.19 17.34
C ILE A 255 -20.13 23.97 18.85
N LYS A 256 -19.33 23.00 19.30
CA LYS A 256 -19.21 22.61 20.70
C LYS A 256 -17.96 23.18 21.33
N ASP A 257 -16.84 23.14 20.61
CA ASP A 257 -15.58 23.64 21.13
C ASP A 257 -14.60 23.96 20.00
N VAL A 258 -13.65 24.84 20.30
CA VAL A 258 -12.48 25.15 19.49
C VAL A 258 -11.28 25.34 20.40
N PHE A 259 -10.24 24.54 20.21
CA PHE A 259 -9.07 24.58 21.09
C PHE A 259 -7.78 24.15 20.40
N SER A 260 -6.64 24.63 20.90
CA SER A 260 -5.35 24.04 20.56
C SER A 260 -5.06 22.77 21.38
N PHE A 261 -4.28 21.87 20.81
CA PHE A 261 -3.74 20.68 21.46
C PHE A 261 -2.38 20.29 20.87
N LYS A 262 -1.54 19.65 21.69
CA LYS A 262 -0.33 18.95 21.25
C LYS A 262 -0.63 17.48 20.98
N LEU A 263 -0.06 16.92 19.92
CA LEU A 263 -0.18 15.50 19.62
C LEU A 263 0.70 14.66 20.55
N TYR A 264 1.99 14.98 20.63
CA TYR A 264 2.90 14.42 21.62
C TYR A 264 3.46 15.51 22.53
N ASP A 265 3.59 15.14 23.80
CA ASP A 265 4.17 16.00 24.83
C ASP A 265 5.66 16.25 24.57
N ASP A 266 6.23 17.26 25.20
CA ASP A 266 7.63 17.61 25.00
C ASP A 266 8.54 16.48 25.49
N GLY A 267 9.53 16.08 24.67
CA GLY A 267 10.40 14.94 24.95
C GLY A 267 9.79 13.56 24.65
N PHE A 268 8.59 13.48 24.06
CA PHE A 268 7.98 12.21 23.70
C PHE A 268 8.88 11.39 22.75
N GLU A 269 9.11 10.13 23.13
CA GLU A 269 9.88 9.18 22.30
C GLU A 269 8.96 8.54 21.26
N GLN A 270 9.09 8.98 20.02
CA GLN A 270 8.28 8.51 18.89
C GLN A 270 8.65 7.07 18.51
N GLY A 271 7.66 6.25 18.16
CA GLY A 271 7.85 5.03 17.39
C GLY A 271 8.17 5.32 15.92
N GLY A 272 8.70 4.33 15.19
CA GLY A 272 9.06 4.51 13.78
C GLY A 272 7.91 4.82 12.82
N PHE A 273 6.66 4.71 13.28
CA PHE A 273 5.43 5.02 12.54
C PHE A 273 4.60 6.14 13.19
N ASP A 274 5.20 6.85 14.15
CA ASP A 274 4.59 8.00 14.84
C ASP A 274 4.89 9.33 14.11
N THR A 275 5.26 9.28 12.84
CA THR A 275 5.49 10.47 12.04
C THR A 275 4.27 11.38 12.05
N ARG A 276 4.50 12.63 12.45
CA ARG A 276 3.55 13.75 12.41
C ARG A 276 4.21 14.91 11.68
N THR A 277 3.41 15.74 11.03
CA THR A 277 3.94 16.96 10.42
C THR A 277 3.97 18.12 11.39
N PHE A 278 2.90 18.29 12.15
CA PHE A 278 2.73 19.38 13.09
C PHE A 278 2.42 18.81 14.46
N ASN A 279 3.09 19.29 15.50
CA ASN A 279 2.81 18.83 16.85
C ASN A 279 1.63 19.58 17.49
N GLU A 280 1.57 20.90 17.30
CA GLU A 280 0.52 21.74 17.88
C GLU A 280 -0.44 22.22 16.78
N MET A 281 -1.73 21.98 17.00
CA MET A 281 -2.79 22.20 16.02
C MET A 281 -4.07 22.69 16.72
N ILE A 282 -5.04 23.19 15.96
CA ILE A 282 -6.34 23.64 16.48
C ILE A 282 -7.45 22.68 16.04
N ALA A 283 -8.18 22.10 16.97
CA ALA A 283 -9.39 21.32 16.69
C ALA A 283 -10.63 22.23 16.68
N VAL A 284 -11.51 22.04 15.70
CA VAL A 284 -12.86 22.60 15.64
C VAL A 284 -13.84 21.45 15.72
N VAL A 285 -14.73 21.47 16.71
CA VAL A 285 -15.61 20.34 17.01
C VAL A 285 -17.07 20.77 17.06
N GLY A 286 -17.96 19.97 16.46
CA GLY A 286 -19.38 20.29 16.36
C GLY A 286 -20.26 19.09 15.98
N ASN A 287 -21.53 19.34 15.73
CA ASN A 287 -22.53 18.29 15.48
C ASN A 287 -22.42 17.69 14.06
N SER A 288 -22.04 18.48 13.06
CA SER A 288 -21.99 18.04 11.67
C SER A 288 -20.75 18.53 10.94
N THR A 289 -20.37 17.80 9.88
CA THR A 289 -19.25 18.17 9.01
C THR A 289 -19.42 19.56 8.38
N TRP A 290 -20.64 19.92 7.98
CA TRP A 290 -20.91 21.22 7.36
C TRP A 290 -20.74 22.39 8.34
N GLU A 291 -21.26 22.27 9.56
CA GLU A 291 -21.11 23.29 10.60
C GLU A 291 -19.64 23.49 10.96
N VAL A 292 -18.93 22.39 11.25
CA VAL A 292 -17.50 22.40 11.61
C VAL A 292 -16.65 23.02 10.51
N MET A 293 -16.90 22.64 9.25
CA MET A 293 -16.16 23.17 8.11
C MET A 293 -16.36 24.69 7.94
N ASN A 294 -17.57 25.20 8.17
CA ASN A 294 -17.81 26.64 8.07
C ASN A 294 -17.27 27.41 9.27
N ALA A 295 -17.32 26.84 10.47
CA ALA A 295 -16.72 27.44 11.65
C ALA A 295 -15.21 27.51 11.58
N ARG A 296 -14.56 26.49 11.02
CA ARG A 296 -13.11 26.50 10.80
C ARG A 296 -12.66 27.66 9.92
N LYS A 297 -13.43 28.04 8.90
CA LYS A 297 -13.13 29.19 8.02
C LYS A 297 -13.19 30.55 8.74
N LYS A 298 -13.73 30.61 9.96
CA LYS A 298 -13.82 31.84 10.76
C LYS A 298 -12.69 31.99 11.78
N LEU A 299 -11.79 31.01 11.88
CA LEU A 299 -10.62 31.11 12.75
C LEU A 299 -9.69 32.20 12.24
N ILE A 300 -9.23 33.03 13.17
CA ILE A 300 -8.12 33.95 12.92
C ILE A 300 -6.92 33.35 13.61
N VAL A 301 -5.92 32.92 12.85
CA VAL A 301 -4.75 32.21 13.38
C VAL A 301 -3.47 32.94 13.00
N GLN A 302 -2.59 33.11 13.97
CA GLN A 302 -1.24 33.60 13.77
C GLN A 302 -0.26 32.43 13.83
N TRP A 303 0.62 32.38 12.84
CA TRP A 303 1.67 31.37 12.71
C TRP A 303 3.04 32.04 12.81
N GLU A 304 4.02 31.30 13.29
CA GLU A 304 5.43 31.75 13.34
C GLU A 304 6.38 30.62 12.95
N ALA A 305 7.65 30.94 12.74
CA ALA A 305 8.67 29.94 12.42
C ALA A 305 8.83 28.93 13.57
N ALA A 306 8.90 27.65 13.23
CA ALA A 306 9.02 26.56 14.22
C ALA A 306 10.41 26.53 14.88
N GLY A 307 11.46 26.93 14.14
CA GLY A 307 12.85 26.76 14.54
C GLY A 307 13.34 25.32 14.34
N ASP A 308 14.65 25.11 14.53
CA ASP A 308 15.24 23.77 14.48
C ASP A 308 14.83 22.97 15.72
N LEU A 309 14.56 21.69 15.52
CA LEU A 309 14.14 20.76 16.57
C LEU A 309 14.95 19.46 16.50
N LYS A 310 15.07 18.81 17.65
CA LYS A 310 15.64 17.46 17.77
C LYS A 310 14.60 16.55 18.39
N GLU A 311 14.33 15.44 17.73
CA GLU A 311 13.33 14.47 18.17
C GLU A 311 13.96 13.08 18.36
N THR A 312 13.51 12.37 19.39
CA THR A 312 13.92 10.98 19.63
C THR A 312 12.94 10.05 18.95
N MET A 313 13.46 9.23 18.04
CA MET A 313 12.68 8.21 17.33
C MET A 313 13.26 6.82 17.58
N SER A 314 12.40 5.88 17.95
CA SER A 314 12.71 4.46 18.08
C SER A 314 12.55 3.75 16.73
N GLY A 315 13.57 3.01 16.31
CA GLY A 315 13.56 2.21 15.09
C GLY A 315 14.15 0.82 15.30
N ARG A 316 14.27 0.05 14.21
CA ARG A 316 14.82 -1.32 14.22
C ARG A 316 16.28 -1.42 14.71
N GLY A 317 17.02 -0.30 14.76
CA GLY A 317 18.39 -0.20 15.28
C GLY A 317 18.50 0.48 16.64
N GLY A 318 17.38 0.64 17.36
CA GLY A 318 17.33 1.37 18.64
C GLY A 318 16.84 2.81 18.48
N LYS A 319 17.10 3.62 19.52
CA LYS A 319 16.74 5.04 19.54
C LYS A 319 17.73 5.85 18.72
N ARG A 320 17.24 6.81 17.96
CA ARG A 320 18.06 7.80 17.25
C ARG A 320 17.50 9.20 17.46
N GLU A 321 18.41 10.17 17.54
CA GLU A 321 18.05 11.59 17.46
C GLU A 321 17.91 11.97 15.98
N VAL A 322 16.80 12.63 15.63
CA VAL A 322 16.56 13.18 14.30
C VAL A 322 16.55 14.69 14.40
N SER A 323 17.41 15.33 13.58
CA SER A 323 17.43 16.78 13.44
C SER A 323 16.41 17.20 12.40
N VAL A 324 15.44 18.02 12.81
CA VAL A 324 14.37 18.57 11.98
C VAL A 324 14.62 20.07 11.81
N PRO A 325 15.08 20.53 10.64
CA PRO A 325 15.40 21.94 10.42
C PRO A 325 14.13 22.81 10.36
N GLY A 326 14.17 24.03 10.90
CA GLY A 326 13.04 24.97 10.92
C GLY A 326 12.84 25.77 9.63
N ARG A 327 13.67 25.54 8.61
CA ARG A 327 13.66 26.33 7.37
C ARG A 327 12.37 26.12 6.56
N LEU A 328 11.93 27.15 5.86
CA LEU A 328 10.85 27.05 4.89
C LEU A 328 11.41 26.47 3.58
N GLU A 329 10.98 25.27 3.21
CA GLU A 329 11.55 24.56 2.06
C GLU A 329 10.88 24.94 0.73
N THR A 330 11.71 25.17 -0.29
CA THR A 330 11.26 25.43 -1.67
C THR A 330 11.95 24.44 -2.61
N THR A 331 11.21 23.88 -3.56
CA THR A 331 11.70 22.80 -4.42
C THR A 331 12.93 23.16 -5.25
N SER A 332 13.04 24.40 -5.75
CA SER A 332 14.27 24.83 -6.45
C SER A 332 15.50 24.75 -5.53
N ARG A 333 15.38 25.23 -4.29
CA ARG A 333 16.47 25.18 -3.31
C ARG A 333 16.79 23.74 -2.89
N GLN A 334 15.80 22.86 -2.79
CA GLN A 334 16.01 21.43 -2.53
C GLN A 334 16.90 20.78 -3.62
N PHE A 335 16.65 21.08 -4.90
CA PHE A 335 17.50 20.61 -6.00
C PHE A 335 18.92 21.18 -5.94
N GLU A 336 19.08 22.47 -5.65
CA GLU A 336 20.41 23.09 -5.46
C GLU A 336 21.19 22.41 -4.33
N MET A 337 20.54 22.18 -3.18
CA MET A 337 21.15 21.48 -2.04
C MET A 337 21.56 20.04 -2.40
N MET A 338 20.74 19.32 -3.17
CA MET A 338 21.11 17.99 -3.67
C MET A 338 22.36 18.05 -4.56
N ALA A 339 22.46 19.04 -5.46
CA ALA A 339 23.65 19.23 -6.30
C ALA A 339 24.90 19.63 -5.48
N GLU A 340 24.74 20.38 -4.39
CA GLU A 340 25.81 20.69 -3.44
C GLU A 340 26.27 19.45 -2.65
N TYR A 341 25.33 18.64 -2.15
CA TYR A 341 25.62 17.43 -1.38
C TYR A 341 26.21 16.31 -2.22
N ALA A 342 25.81 16.19 -3.48
CA ALA A 342 26.38 15.22 -4.41
C ALA A 342 27.90 15.38 -4.63
N LYS A 343 28.48 16.54 -4.29
CA LYS A 343 29.92 16.81 -4.39
C LYS A 343 30.70 16.46 -3.12
N LYS A 344 30.00 16.15 -2.02
CA LYS A 344 30.61 15.81 -0.73
C LYS A 344 30.88 14.30 -0.67
N PRO A 345 31.82 13.84 0.17
CA PRO A 345 32.01 12.41 0.42
C PRO A 345 30.71 11.77 0.90
N ALA A 346 30.34 10.66 0.27
CA ALA A 346 29.18 9.87 0.62
C ALA A 346 29.56 8.72 1.57
N GLN A 347 28.57 8.16 2.25
CA GLN A 347 28.76 6.95 3.04
C GLN A 347 28.91 5.75 2.12
N GLN A 348 30.01 5.00 2.24
CA GLN A 348 30.16 3.72 1.57
C GLN A 348 29.16 2.70 2.15
N LEU A 349 28.26 2.18 1.32
CA LEU A 349 27.26 1.18 1.69
C LEU A 349 27.69 -0.23 1.30
N ARG A 350 28.42 -0.37 0.20
CA ARG A 350 29.01 -1.63 -0.28
C ARG A 350 30.18 -1.34 -1.20
N LYS A 351 31.22 -2.17 -1.12
CA LYS A 351 32.34 -2.19 -2.05
C LYS A 351 32.76 -3.64 -2.31
N ASP A 352 32.82 -4.03 -3.57
CA ASP A 352 33.37 -5.30 -4.03
C ASP A 352 34.48 -5.02 -5.05
N GLY A 353 35.56 -5.81 -5.02
CA GLY A 353 36.69 -5.67 -5.93
C GLY A 353 37.45 -4.35 -5.79
N ASP A 354 37.96 -3.84 -6.92
CA ASP A 354 38.66 -2.56 -7.05
C ASP A 354 37.97 -1.67 -8.12
N PRO A 355 36.82 -1.05 -7.77
CA PRO A 355 36.12 -0.11 -8.64
C PRO A 355 37.00 1.05 -9.10
N GLU A 356 37.87 1.57 -8.26
CA GLU A 356 38.74 2.69 -8.59
C GLU A 356 39.65 2.36 -9.78
N THR A 357 40.32 1.21 -9.75
CA THR A 357 41.14 0.75 -10.87
C THR A 357 40.30 0.43 -12.11
N ALA A 358 39.12 -0.19 -11.95
CA ALA A 358 38.23 -0.50 -13.07
C ALA A 358 37.77 0.77 -13.82
N PHE A 359 37.38 1.82 -13.10
CA PHE A 359 37.00 3.10 -13.71
C PHE A 359 38.20 3.83 -14.31
N LYS A 360 39.38 3.77 -13.70
CA LYS A 360 40.62 4.37 -14.25
C LYS A 360 41.02 3.73 -15.58
N ASN A 361 40.83 2.42 -15.72
CA ASN A 361 41.21 1.66 -16.91
C ASN A 361 40.09 1.54 -17.96
N ALA A 362 38.95 2.19 -17.74
CA ALA A 362 37.81 2.14 -18.65
C ALA A 362 38.15 2.80 -19.99
N ALA A 363 37.84 2.11 -21.09
CA ALA A 363 37.87 2.71 -22.43
C ALA A 363 36.66 3.64 -22.64
N GLN A 364 35.54 3.36 -21.95
CA GLN A 364 34.34 4.19 -21.95
C GLN A 364 33.70 4.20 -20.57
N ILE A 365 33.29 5.38 -20.11
CA ILE A 365 32.47 5.54 -18.90
C ILE A 365 31.10 6.07 -19.32
N ILE A 366 30.04 5.40 -18.87
CA ILE A 366 28.66 5.88 -18.99
C ILE A 366 28.23 6.36 -17.61
N GLU A 367 27.74 7.58 -17.52
CA GLU A 367 27.32 8.22 -16.27
C GLU A 367 26.00 8.96 -16.46
N ARG A 368 25.01 8.69 -15.61
CA ARG A 368 23.68 9.31 -15.65
C ARG A 368 23.14 9.57 -14.25
N THR A 369 22.51 10.72 -14.07
CA THR A 369 21.82 11.09 -12.83
C THR A 369 20.31 11.13 -13.05
N TYR A 370 19.57 10.45 -12.18
CA TYR A 370 18.12 10.38 -12.20
C TYR A 370 17.55 11.09 -10.97
N ASN A 371 16.40 11.75 -11.12
CA ASN A 371 15.75 12.50 -10.03
C ASN A 371 14.27 12.17 -9.93
N ALA A 372 13.71 12.27 -8.73
CA ALA A 372 12.28 12.20 -8.52
C ALA A 372 11.82 13.11 -7.36
N PRO A 373 10.65 13.76 -7.49
CA PRO A 373 10.11 14.66 -6.50
C PRO A 373 9.50 13.89 -5.33
N PHE A 374 9.01 14.63 -4.34
CA PHE A 374 8.06 14.07 -3.38
C PHE A 374 6.80 13.57 -4.09
N LEU A 375 6.17 12.52 -3.55
CA LEU A 375 4.85 12.07 -3.99
C LEU A 375 3.88 12.00 -2.82
N ALA A 376 2.65 12.44 -3.06
CA ALA A 376 1.53 12.18 -2.16
C ALA A 376 0.83 10.86 -2.53
N HIS A 377 0.44 10.10 -1.51
CA HIS A 377 -0.24 8.80 -1.65
C HIS A 377 -1.61 8.89 -2.30
N ASN A 378 -2.33 9.99 -2.02
CA ASN A 378 -3.61 10.31 -2.64
C ASN A 378 -4.66 9.19 -2.57
N CYS A 379 -4.80 8.58 -1.38
CA CYS A 379 -5.88 7.66 -1.09
C CYS A 379 -7.23 8.30 -1.43
N MET A 380 -8.15 7.58 -2.07
CA MET A 380 -9.46 8.14 -2.44
C MET A 380 -10.28 8.57 -1.22
N GLU A 381 -10.20 7.80 -0.14
CA GLU A 381 -10.73 8.17 1.18
C GLU A 381 -9.69 9.04 1.93
N PRO A 382 -10.00 10.31 2.28
CA PRO A 382 -9.16 11.13 3.15
C PRO A 382 -8.93 10.50 4.54
N MET A 383 -7.91 10.96 5.26
CA MET A 383 -7.70 10.52 6.64
C MET A 383 -8.93 10.81 7.51
N ASN A 384 -9.30 9.81 8.30
CA ASN A 384 -10.38 9.90 9.27
C ASN A 384 -10.16 8.83 10.33
N PHE A 385 -10.65 9.08 11.54
CA PHE A 385 -10.69 8.09 12.61
C PHE A 385 -11.76 8.44 13.62
N PHE A 386 -12.35 7.41 14.22
CA PHE A 386 -13.22 7.53 15.38
C PHE A 386 -12.43 7.25 16.65
N ALA A 387 -12.72 7.99 17.71
CA ALA A 387 -12.26 7.72 19.06
C ALA A 387 -13.34 8.05 20.09
N HIS A 388 -13.43 7.22 21.13
CA HIS A 388 -14.19 7.49 22.34
C HIS A 388 -13.31 7.12 23.54
N VAL A 389 -12.67 8.13 24.10
CA VAL A 389 -11.78 8.01 25.26
C VAL A 389 -12.57 8.38 26.52
N MET A 390 -12.67 7.41 27.43
CA MET A 390 -13.27 7.54 28.75
C MET A 390 -12.14 7.48 29.80
N GLU A 391 -12.48 7.57 31.09
CA GLU A 391 -11.50 7.62 32.17
C GLU A 391 -10.65 6.34 32.28
N ASP A 392 -11.27 5.16 32.10
CA ASP A 392 -10.65 3.87 32.31
C ASP A 392 -10.55 2.99 31.05
N LYS A 393 -11.00 3.49 29.90
CA LYS A 393 -11.03 2.76 28.62
C LYS A 393 -11.07 3.68 27.40
N ALA A 394 -10.59 3.18 26.28
CA ALA A 394 -10.71 3.84 24.99
C ALA A 394 -11.17 2.87 23.91
N VAL A 395 -12.06 3.32 23.04
CA VAL A 395 -12.40 2.62 21.79
C VAL A 395 -11.99 3.53 20.63
N VAL A 396 -11.16 3.01 19.72
CA VAL A 396 -10.76 3.73 18.52
C VAL A 396 -11.04 2.86 17.30
N ALA A 397 -11.63 3.45 16.26
CA ALA A 397 -12.08 2.69 15.10
C ALA A 397 -11.83 3.44 13.78
N GLY A 398 -11.34 2.72 12.78
CA GLY A 398 -11.19 3.31 11.45
C GLY A 398 -10.17 2.62 10.54
N PRO A 399 -9.86 3.26 9.41
CA PRO A 399 -8.99 2.72 8.38
C PRO A 399 -7.51 2.78 8.78
N LEU A 400 -6.91 1.64 9.16
CA LEU A 400 -5.55 1.55 9.73
C LEU A 400 -4.76 0.33 9.21
N GLN A 401 -3.50 0.51 8.79
CA GLN A 401 -2.67 -0.59 8.27
C GLN A 401 -1.88 -1.36 9.35
N ALA A 402 -1.64 -0.76 10.51
CA ALA A 402 -0.68 -1.28 11.49
C ALA A 402 -1.14 -1.11 12.95
N PRO A 403 -2.28 -1.72 13.36
CA PRO A 403 -2.83 -1.54 14.72
C PRO A 403 -1.83 -1.85 15.84
N GLY A 404 -1.07 -2.94 15.74
CA GLY A 404 -0.08 -3.32 16.76
C GLY A 404 1.11 -2.37 16.88
N TRP A 405 1.33 -1.47 15.90
CA TRP A 405 2.33 -0.40 16.03
C TRP A 405 1.73 0.87 16.64
N MET A 406 0.40 1.04 16.60
CA MET A 406 -0.28 2.19 17.17
C MET A 406 -0.60 2.00 18.65
N GLU A 407 -0.86 0.76 19.08
CA GLU A 407 -1.24 0.41 20.45
C GLU A 407 -0.26 0.94 21.51
N PRO A 408 1.08 0.75 21.40
CA PRO A 408 1.99 1.26 22.42
C PRO A 408 1.98 2.79 22.55
N THR A 409 1.77 3.49 21.43
CA THR A 409 1.72 4.96 21.40
C THR A 409 0.38 5.45 21.94
N LEU A 410 -0.73 4.81 21.59
CA LEU A 410 -2.05 5.07 22.19
C LEU A 410 -2.01 4.90 23.72
N ALA A 411 -1.44 3.80 24.22
CA ALA A 411 -1.28 3.55 25.64
C ALA A 411 -0.53 4.69 26.35
N LYS A 412 0.59 5.14 25.77
CA LYS A 412 1.40 6.24 26.31
C LYS A 412 0.67 7.58 26.30
N ILE A 413 0.07 7.99 25.18
CA ILE A 413 -0.55 9.33 25.07
C ILE A 413 -1.86 9.42 25.85
N LEU A 414 -2.56 8.30 26.04
CA LEU A 414 -3.81 8.25 26.80
C LEU A 414 -3.57 7.95 28.28
N ASN A 415 -2.36 7.53 28.66
CA ASN A 415 -2.04 7.00 29.98
C ASN A 415 -3.01 5.88 30.41
N LEU A 416 -3.27 4.97 29.47
CA LEU A 416 -4.12 3.79 29.67
C LEU A 416 -3.30 2.53 29.37
N PRO A 417 -3.51 1.43 30.11
CA PRO A 417 -2.87 0.17 29.77
C PRO A 417 -3.49 -0.41 28.48
N ALA A 418 -2.71 -1.19 27.72
CA ALA A 418 -3.07 -1.61 26.36
C ALA A 418 -4.40 -2.41 26.31
N GLU A 419 -4.65 -3.26 27.31
CA GLU A 419 -5.87 -4.05 27.43
C GLU A 419 -7.15 -3.22 27.67
N LYS A 420 -7.00 -1.93 27.97
CA LYS A 420 -8.11 -0.97 28.09
C LYS A 420 -8.35 -0.18 26.80
N ILE A 421 -7.61 -0.47 25.73
CA ILE A 421 -7.69 0.22 24.44
C ILE A 421 -8.15 -0.78 23.38
N GLU A 422 -9.40 -0.64 22.93
CA GLU A 422 -9.92 -1.42 21.83
C GLU A 422 -9.64 -0.72 20.49
N ILE A 423 -8.92 -1.40 19.59
CA ILE A 423 -8.63 -0.91 18.24
C ILE A 423 -9.44 -1.73 17.22
N GLN A 424 -10.41 -1.09 16.59
CA GLN A 424 -11.23 -1.67 15.53
C GLN A 424 -10.79 -1.19 14.15
N MET A 425 -10.80 -2.08 13.16
CA MET A 425 -10.36 -1.77 11.80
C MET A 425 -11.54 -1.78 10.84
N THR A 426 -11.73 -0.67 10.13
CA THR A 426 -12.65 -0.60 8.99
C THR A 426 -11.89 -0.92 7.69
N ARG A 427 -12.63 -1.21 6.61
CA ARG A 427 -12.04 -1.22 5.27
C ARG A 427 -11.50 0.18 4.96
N MET A 428 -10.42 0.27 4.18
CA MET A 428 -9.82 1.56 3.80
C MET A 428 -10.01 1.86 2.31
N GLY A 429 -10.28 3.11 1.98
CA GLY A 429 -10.35 3.61 0.61
C GLY A 429 -8.98 3.96 0.04
N GLY A 430 -8.05 3.00 0.12
CA GLY A 430 -6.63 3.17 -0.20
C GLY A 430 -5.76 3.48 1.03
N GLY A 431 -4.50 3.05 0.95
CA GLY A 431 -3.51 3.27 2.01
C GLY A 431 -2.15 3.61 1.43
N PHE A 432 -1.65 2.80 0.49
CA PHE A 432 -0.38 2.98 -0.22
C PHE A 432 0.85 3.23 0.69
N GLY A 433 0.72 2.92 1.99
CA GLY A 433 1.71 3.18 3.04
C GLY A 433 1.38 4.38 3.95
N ARG A 434 0.55 5.34 3.53
CA ARG A 434 0.12 6.50 4.34
C ARG A 434 -0.57 6.10 5.63
N ARG A 435 -1.40 5.05 5.59
CA ARG A 435 -2.21 4.57 6.72
C ARG A 435 -1.45 3.62 7.63
N ALA A 436 -0.14 3.40 7.41
CA ALA A 436 0.74 2.77 8.38
C ALA A 436 1.19 3.73 9.49
N TYR A 437 1.06 5.04 9.26
CA TYR A 437 1.43 6.09 10.21
C TYR A 437 0.24 6.53 11.05
N GLY A 438 0.45 6.72 12.35
CA GLY A 438 -0.63 6.83 13.35
C GLY A 438 -1.19 8.20 13.66
N SER A 439 -0.62 9.28 13.10
CA SER A 439 -0.94 10.65 13.51
C SER A 439 -2.45 10.94 13.64
N TYR A 440 -3.24 10.61 12.61
CA TYR A 440 -4.70 10.83 12.61
C TYR A 440 -5.48 9.96 13.62
N VAL A 441 -4.94 8.81 14.04
CA VAL A 441 -5.50 7.97 15.11
C VAL A 441 -5.33 8.66 16.45
N TYR A 442 -4.10 9.10 16.71
CA TYR A 442 -3.71 9.75 17.96
C TYR A 442 -4.36 11.13 18.12
N GLU A 443 -4.51 11.87 17.02
CA GLU A 443 -5.23 13.15 16.98
C GLU A 443 -6.70 12.97 17.37
N ALA A 444 -7.39 11.98 16.79
CA ALA A 444 -8.78 11.67 17.16
C ALA A 444 -8.88 11.30 18.65
N ALA A 445 -7.94 10.50 19.15
CA ALA A 445 -7.88 10.08 20.55
C ALA A 445 -7.67 11.26 21.51
N ARG A 446 -6.72 12.16 21.22
CA ARG A 446 -6.47 13.38 22.03
C ARG A 446 -7.68 14.32 22.05
N ILE A 447 -8.33 14.52 20.90
CA ILE A 447 -9.53 15.36 20.80
C ILE A 447 -10.67 14.75 21.63
N SER A 448 -10.90 13.44 21.51
CA SER A 448 -11.91 12.72 22.30
C SER A 448 -11.59 12.77 23.80
N GLN A 449 -10.34 12.56 24.20
CA GLN A 449 -9.88 12.60 25.59
C GLN A 449 -10.17 13.96 26.23
N LYS A 450 -9.88 15.05 25.53
CA LYS A 450 -10.15 16.41 26.01
C LYS A 450 -11.64 16.68 26.19
N LEU A 451 -12.46 16.21 25.26
CA LEU A 451 -13.90 16.45 25.28
C LEU A 451 -14.68 15.48 26.16
N LYS A 452 -14.09 14.34 26.52
CA LYS A 452 -14.77 13.21 27.17
C LYS A 452 -16.02 12.78 26.40
N ALA A 453 -15.91 12.71 25.07
CA ALA A 453 -17.01 12.43 24.15
C ALA A 453 -16.56 11.59 22.95
N PRO A 454 -17.48 10.81 22.33
CA PRO A 454 -17.20 10.14 21.06
C PRO A 454 -16.98 11.18 19.94
N VAL A 455 -15.85 11.07 19.24
CA VAL A 455 -15.44 12.00 18.18
C VAL A 455 -15.05 11.24 16.93
N LYS A 456 -15.49 11.71 15.77
CA LYS A 456 -14.91 11.33 14.48
C LYS A 456 -14.15 12.49 13.88
N LEU A 457 -12.84 12.33 13.79
CA LEU A 457 -11.95 13.21 13.07
C LEU A 457 -12.10 12.95 11.57
N ILE A 458 -12.24 14.03 10.80
CA ILE A 458 -12.28 14.00 9.34
C ILE A 458 -11.30 15.03 8.79
N TYR A 459 -10.43 14.62 7.89
CA TYR A 459 -9.64 15.52 7.07
C TYR A 459 -10.42 15.86 5.79
N SER A 460 -10.33 17.11 5.33
CA SER A 460 -10.62 17.40 3.94
C SER A 460 -9.55 16.79 3.02
N ARG A 461 -9.81 16.76 1.71
CA ARG A 461 -8.80 16.31 0.74
C ARG A 461 -7.57 17.22 0.79
N GLU A 462 -7.81 18.52 0.92
CA GLU A 462 -6.78 19.54 1.07
C GLU A 462 -5.94 19.28 2.31
N ASP A 463 -6.56 19.04 3.47
CA ASP A 463 -5.84 18.73 4.70
C ASP A 463 -5.00 17.44 4.58
N ASP A 464 -5.57 16.37 4.01
CA ASP A 464 -4.86 15.11 3.81
C ASP A 464 -3.63 15.28 2.92
N MET A 465 -3.78 16.05 1.83
CA MET A 465 -2.66 16.27 0.94
C MET A 465 -1.63 17.23 1.51
N THR A 466 -2.01 18.30 2.22
CA THR A 466 -1.06 19.31 2.70
C THR A 466 -0.49 19.01 4.09
N TYR A 467 -1.13 18.16 4.90
CA TYR A 467 -0.54 17.68 6.15
C TYR A 467 0.77 16.96 5.87
N GLY A 468 0.79 16.10 4.86
CA GLY A 468 2.04 15.77 4.19
C GLY A 468 3.02 14.86 4.92
N ILE A 469 2.69 13.56 4.88
CA ILE A 469 3.66 12.47 5.00
C ILE A 469 3.86 11.93 3.59
N TYR A 470 4.98 12.22 2.94
CA TYR A 470 5.18 11.96 1.52
C TYR A 470 6.18 10.84 1.21
N ARG A 471 6.18 10.35 -0.02
CA ARG A 471 7.35 9.67 -0.57
C ARG A 471 8.53 10.65 -0.62
N PRO A 472 9.75 10.29 -0.18
CA PRO A 472 10.89 11.20 -0.21
C PRO A 472 11.29 11.65 -1.62
N MET A 473 11.91 12.83 -1.70
CA MET A 473 12.60 13.28 -2.91
C MET A 473 13.95 12.56 -3.02
N TYR A 474 14.25 12.03 -4.20
CA TYR A 474 15.44 11.20 -4.42
C TYR A 474 16.24 11.65 -5.64
N THR A 475 17.54 11.39 -5.60
CA THR A 475 18.46 11.42 -6.73
C THR A 475 19.38 10.19 -6.71
N ALA A 476 19.83 9.73 -7.87
CA ALA A 476 20.86 8.69 -7.95
C ALA A 476 21.68 8.84 -9.23
N THR A 477 23.00 8.80 -9.08
CA THR A 477 23.94 8.73 -10.20
C THR A 477 24.43 7.30 -10.36
N TYR A 478 24.22 6.76 -11.56
CA TYR A 478 24.72 5.45 -11.97
C TYR A 478 25.87 5.62 -12.94
N ARG A 479 26.93 4.83 -12.75
CA ARG A 479 28.15 4.83 -13.54
C ARG A 479 28.51 3.40 -13.93
N ALA A 480 28.97 3.21 -15.16
CA ALA A 480 29.47 1.94 -15.67
C ALA A 480 30.77 2.16 -16.43
N ALA A 481 31.78 1.35 -16.12
CA ALA A 481 33.06 1.28 -16.80
C ALA A 481 33.05 0.15 -17.81
N LEU A 482 33.33 0.47 -19.07
CA LEU A 482 33.46 -0.49 -20.17
C LEU A 482 34.91 -0.57 -20.64
N ASP A 483 35.40 -1.77 -20.93
CA ASP A 483 36.68 -1.98 -21.62
C ASP A 483 36.58 -1.69 -23.13
N ALA A 484 37.70 -1.81 -23.86
CA ALA A 484 37.75 -1.56 -25.30
C ALA A 484 36.87 -2.53 -26.13
N ASN A 485 36.52 -3.68 -25.57
CA ASN A 485 35.63 -4.67 -26.16
C ASN A 485 34.17 -4.49 -25.70
N LYS A 486 33.86 -3.37 -25.03
CA LYS A 486 32.55 -3.06 -24.44
C LYS A 486 32.08 -4.06 -23.38
N ASN A 487 32.99 -4.76 -22.71
CA ASN A 487 32.65 -5.56 -21.53
C ASN A 487 32.52 -4.65 -20.31
N LEU A 488 31.52 -4.94 -19.46
CA LEU A 488 31.35 -4.25 -18.18
C LEU A 488 32.43 -4.71 -17.19
N ILE A 489 33.27 -3.78 -16.76
CA ILE A 489 34.38 -4.02 -15.82
C ILE A 489 34.18 -3.33 -14.47
N GLY A 490 33.27 -2.37 -14.36
CA GLY A 490 32.96 -1.71 -13.10
C GLY A 490 31.58 -1.05 -13.09
N PHE A 491 30.94 -1.01 -11.92
CA PHE A 491 29.63 -0.41 -11.73
C PHE A 491 29.58 0.37 -10.42
N HIS A 492 29.05 1.59 -10.44
CA HIS A 492 28.94 2.43 -9.26
C HIS A 492 27.57 3.11 -9.22
N VAL A 493 26.89 3.01 -8.08
CA VAL A 493 25.69 3.79 -7.75
C VAL A 493 25.95 4.69 -6.54
N ILE A 494 25.68 5.98 -6.68
CA ILE A 494 25.65 6.93 -5.57
C ILE A 494 24.26 7.57 -5.50
N GLY A 495 23.56 7.33 -4.39
CA GLY A 495 22.21 7.85 -4.19
C GLY A 495 22.14 8.93 -3.12
N GLY A 496 21.21 9.85 -3.29
CA GLY A 496 20.93 10.91 -2.35
C GLY A 496 19.45 11.19 -2.21
N GLY A 497 19.08 11.89 -1.15
CA GLY A 497 17.69 12.32 -1.01
C GLY A 497 17.40 13.17 0.22
N ILE A 498 16.14 13.56 0.28
CA ILE A 498 15.58 14.46 1.29
C ILE A 498 14.42 13.75 1.99
N PRO A 499 14.55 13.34 3.27
CA PRO A 499 15.75 13.32 4.10
C PRO A 499 16.53 12.00 4.09
N GLU A 500 16.22 11.04 3.21
CA GLU A 500 16.91 9.75 3.17
C GLU A 500 17.39 9.37 1.77
N ASN A 501 18.43 8.54 1.69
CA ASN A 501 18.92 8.03 0.41
C ASN A 501 18.15 6.76 -0.04
N PRO A 502 17.99 6.53 -1.35
CA PRO A 502 17.18 5.41 -1.83
C PRO A 502 17.96 4.08 -1.92
N VAL A 503 19.30 4.07 -1.84
CA VAL A 503 20.12 2.95 -2.33
C VAL A 503 19.86 1.63 -1.61
N HIS A 504 19.63 0.57 -2.40
CA HIS A 504 19.65 -0.82 -1.93
C HIS A 504 20.95 -1.48 -2.40
N ALA A 505 22.00 -1.39 -1.58
CA ALA A 505 23.36 -1.75 -1.97
C ALA A 505 23.55 -3.21 -2.40
N ASN A 506 22.66 -4.11 -1.97
CA ASN A 506 22.76 -5.55 -2.20
C ASN A 506 21.84 -6.10 -3.30
N ARG A 507 21.09 -5.23 -4.00
CA ARG A 507 20.22 -5.65 -5.10
C ARG A 507 20.97 -5.64 -6.42
N PHE A 508 20.41 -6.36 -7.39
CA PHE A 508 20.90 -6.39 -8.77
C PHE A 508 21.20 -4.97 -9.28
N PRO A 509 22.33 -4.71 -9.96
CA PRO A 509 23.30 -5.68 -10.47
C PRO A 509 24.40 -6.09 -9.48
N ALA A 510 24.31 -5.71 -8.19
CA ALA A 510 25.25 -6.21 -7.19
C ALA A 510 25.27 -7.75 -7.20
N GLY A 511 26.46 -8.34 -7.13
CA GLY A 511 26.65 -9.78 -7.32
C GLY A 511 26.88 -10.26 -8.75
N ALA A 512 26.61 -9.43 -9.76
CA ALA A 512 26.87 -9.74 -11.17
C ALA A 512 28.12 -9.04 -11.75
N VAL A 513 28.75 -8.14 -11.00
CA VAL A 513 29.85 -7.28 -11.45
C VAL A 513 31.00 -7.37 -10.45
N ASP A 514 32.21 -7.66 -10.95
CA ASP A 514 33.39 -7.92 -10.11
C ASP A 514 33.83 -6.70 -9.29
N ASN A 515 33.71 -5.51 -9.90
CA ASN A 515 34.05 -4.25 -9.26
C ASN A 515 32.78 -3.40 -9.08
N TYR A 516 32.24 -3.40 -7.87
CA TYR A 516 30.97 -2.76 -7.55
C TYR A 516 31.11 -1.79 -6.37
N LEU A 517 30.57 -0.59 -6.50
CA LEU A 517 30.52 0.41 -5.44
C LEU A 517 29.08 0.92 -5.27
N ALA A 518 28.61 1.00 -4.02
CA ALA A 518 27.36 1.66 -3.66
C ALA A 518 27.59 2.65 -2.53
N GLU A 519 27.12 3.88 -2.71
CA GLU A 519 27.27 4.97 -1.75
C GLU A 519 25.96 5.74 -1.54
N GLY A 520 25.83 6.40 -0.38
CA GLY A 520 24.64 7.15 -0.01
C GLY A 520 24.93 8.45 0.72
N TRP A 521 24.13 9.49 0.49
CA TRP A 521 24.15 10.74 1.25
C TRP A 521 22.73 11.27 1.52
N GLU A 522 22.56 12.08 2.56
CA GLU A 522 21.24 12.49 3.06
C GLU A 522 21.23 13.97 3.47
N ILE A 523 20.12 14.66 3.23
CA ILE A 523 19.91 16.06 3.61
C ILE A 523 18.76 16.14 4.63
N PRO A 524 19.02 16.50 5.90
CA PRO A 524 17.95 16.67 6.90
C PRO A 524 16.87 17.66 6.43
N SER A 525 15.60 17.37 6.69
CA SER A 525 14.44 18.14 6.20
C SER A 525 13.27 18.09 7.19
N ASN A 526 12.43 19.12 7.15
CA ASN A 526 11.16 19.14 7.88
C ASN A 526 9.96 18.68 7.06
N VAL A 527 10.13 18.46 5.75
CA VAL A 527 9.10 17.82 4.93
C VAL A 527 9.02 16.37 5.39
N THR A 528 7.91 16.03 6.05
CA THR A 528 7.79 14.70 6.63
C THR A 528 7.53 13.64 5.56
N ILE A 529 8.12 12.48 5.80
CA ILE A 529 8.10 11.39 4.83
C ILE A 529 7.56 10.12 5.46
N GLY A 530 7.09 9.23 4.60
CA GLY A 530 6.72 7.89 5.00
C GLY A 530 6.76 6.90 3.86
N ALA A 531 6.44 5.65 4.18
CA ALA A 531 6.30 4.58 3.22
C ALA A 531 5.26 4.99 2.16
N PHE A 532 5.72 5.11 0.92
CA PHE A 532 4.90 5.09 -0.28
C PHE A 532 5.12 3.74 -0.97
N ARG A 533 4.11 3.23 -1.69
CA ARG A 533 4.12 1.90 -2.30
C ARG A 533 5.51 1.55 -2.88
N ALA A 534 6.07 0.43 -2.40
CA ALA A 534 7.43 0.00 -2.66
C ALA A 534 8.50 1.03 -2.24
N PRO A 535 8.65 1.34 -0.93
CA PRO A 535 9.54 2.39 -0.44
C PRO A 535 10.96 2.26 -1.01
N ARG A 536 11.55 3.38 -1.45
CA ARG A 536 12.83 3.50 -2.19
C ARG A 536 12.88 2.80 -3.55
N SER A 537 12.31 1.60 -3.64
CA SER A 537 12.25 0.77 -4.83
C SER A 537 11.51 1.46 -5.97
N ASN A 538 10.43 2.20 -5.68
CA ASN A 538 9.68 2.97 -6.68
C ASN A 538 10.53 4.00 -7.45
N PHE A 539 11.64 4.47 -6.88
CA PHE A 539 12.62 5.31 -7.56
C PHE A 539 13.76 4.48 -8.14
N ASN A 540 14.40 3.62 -7.32
CA ASN A 540 15.57 2.85 -7.76
C ASN A 540 15.29 2.00 -8.99
N ALA A 541 14.14 1.32 -9.05
CA ALA A 541 13.82 0.49 -10.20
C ALA A 541 13.74 1.31 -11.49
N ALA A 542 13.24 2.54 -11.42
CA ALA A 542 13.21 3.44 -12.58
C ALA A 542 14.62 3.80 -13.03
N ALA A 543 15.47 4.26 -12.10
CA ALA A 543 16.83 4.71 -12.38
C ALA A 543 17.73 3.55 -12.85
N GLU A 544 17.78 2.46 -12.09
CA GLU A 544 18.56 1.26 -12.38
C GLU A 544 18.16 0.64 -13.73
N GLN A 545 16.87 0.45 -13.98
CA GLN A 545 16.42 -0.25 -15.19
C GLN A 545 16.49 0.63 -16.44
N SER A 546 16.42 1.96 -16.30
CA SER A 546 16.72 2.88 -17.41
C SER A 546 18.21 2.88 -17.72
N PHE A 547 19.06 2.95 -16.69
CA PHE A 547 20.51 2.91 -16.87
C PHE A 547 21.00 1.61 -17.49
N LEU A 548 20.44 0.46 -17.08
CA LEU A 548 20.77 -0.83 -17.69
C LEU A 548 20.32 -0.92 -19.16
N ASP A 549 19.29 -0.18 -19.59
CA ASP A 549 18.89 -0.11 -21.00
C ASP A 549 19.88 0.74 -21.82
N GLU A 550 20.34 1.87 -21.29
CA GLU A 550 21.42 2.66 -21.89
C GLU A 550 22.75 1.90 -21.95
N LEU A 551 23.07 1.14 -20.90
CA LEU A 551 24.23 0.27 -20.87
C LEU A 551 24.14 -0.80 -21.95
N ALA A 552 22.97 -1.42 -22.13
CA ALA A 552 22.74 -2.40 -23.20
C ALA A 552 22.98 -1.78 -24.58
N GLU A 553 22.48 -0.57 -24.81
CA GLU A 553 22.68 0.16 -26.07
C GLU A 553 24.16 0.46 -26.33
N ALA A 554 24.90 0.96 -25.34
CA ALA A 554 26.33 1.23 -25.48
C ALA A 554 27.14 -0.05 -25.75
N MET A 555 26.78 -1.15 -25.09
CA MET A 555 27.38 -2.48 -25.30
C MET A 555 26.93 -3.17 -26.60
N GLY A 556 25.93 -2.63 -27.32
CA GLY A 556 25.36 -3.26 -28.51
C GLY A 556 24.61 -4.56 -28.22
N LYS A 557 24.04 -4.69 -27.02
CA LYS A 557 23.31 -5.87 -26.56
C LYS A 557 21.80 -5.64 -26.53
N ASP A 558 21.04 -6.72 -26.70
CA ASP A 558 19.62 -6.73 -26.37
C ASP A 558 19.43 -6.49 -24.86
N PRO A 559 18.50 -5.61 -24.43
CA PRO A 559 18.35 -5.24 -23.03
C PRO A 559 17.85 -6.38 -22.13
N ILE A 560 17.08 -7.34 -22.66
CA ILE A 560 16.71 -8.54 -21.89
C ILE A 560 17.92 -9.45 -21.78
N GLN A 561 18.64 -9.67 -22.89
CA GLN A 561 19.82 -10.54 -22.90
C GLN A 561 20.93 -10.02 -21.98
N LEU A 562 21.21 -8.72 -21.93
CA LEU A 562 22.18 -8.15 -20.98
C LEU A 562 21.83 -8.52 -19.53
N ARG A 563 20.55 -8.38 -19.15
CA ARG A 563 20.10 -8.71 -17.80
C ARG A 563 20.23 -10.20 -17.50
N LEU A 564 19.86 -11.06 -18.46
CA LEU A 564 20.03 -12.51 -18.35
C LEU A 564 21.51 -12.90 -18.20
N ASP A 565 22.42 -12.30 -18.98
CA ASP A 565 23.86 -12.55 -18.89
C ASP A 565 24.41 -12.18 -17.50
N LEU A 566 24.01 -11.02 -16.97
CA LEU A 566 24.42 -10.57 -15.63
C LEU A 566 23.86 -11.47 -14.53
N LEU A 567 22.58 -11.86 -14.62
CA LEU A 567 21.97 -12.77 -13.65
C LEU A 567 22.59 -14.17 -13.71
N LYS A 568 22.97 -14.65 -14.91
CA LYS A 568 23.70 -15.90 -15.07
C LYS A 568 25.05 -15.84 -14.36
N LYS A 569 25.79 -14.74 -14.50
CA LYS A 569 27.02 -14.51 -13.72
C LYS A 569 26.76 -14.53 -12.23
N ALA A 570 25.75 -13.80 -11.75
CA ALA A 570 25.38 -13.80 -10.32
C ALA A 570 24.94 -15.17 -9.79
N LYS A 571 24.40 -16.04 -10.65
CA LYS A 571 24.04 -17.41 -10.30
C LYS A 571 25.26 -18.33 -10.22
N GLU A 572 26.14 -18.26 -11.22
CA GLU A 572 27.27 -19.18 -11.37
C GLU A 572 28.46 -18.79 -10.49
N ASN A 573 28.77 -17.49 -10.43
CA ASN A 573 29.90 -16.92 -9.71
C ASN A 573 29.48 -15.61 -9.01
N PRO A 574 28.65 -15.67 -7.95
CA PRO A 574 28.17 -14.48 -7.26
C PRO A 574 29.32 -13.67 -6.64
N VAL A 575 29.33 -12.37 -6.91
CA VAL A 575 30.21 -11.41 -6.23
C VAL A 575 29.60 -10.98 -4.89
N GLY A 576 30.43 -10.93 -3.84
CA GLY A 576 29.97 -10.64 -2.48
C GLY A 576 29.16 -11.79 -1.85
N LYS A 577 28.73 -11.62 -0.59
CA LYS A 577 28.07 -12.68 0.20
C LYS A 577 26.60 -12.41 0.54
N ASN A 578 26.13 -11.18 0.35
CA ASN A 578 24.87 -10.69 0.91
C ASN A 578 23.91 -10.18 -0.17
N ASN A 579 23.87 -10.80 -1.35
CA ASN A 579 22.96 -10.37 -2.42
C ASN A 579 21.50 -10.65 -2.02
N ASP A 580 20.63 -9.65 -2.19
CA ASP A 580 19.25 -9.69 -1.67
C ASP A 580 18.32 -10.62 -2.48
N TYR A 581 18.76 -11.06 -3.66
CA TYR A 581 17.92 -11.71 -4.68
C TYR A 581 18.45 -13.10 -5.07
N ASP A 582 17.53 -14.04 -5.28
CA ASP A 582 17.73 -15.27 -6.04
C ASP A 582 17.81 -14.99 -7.55
N ALA A 583 18.96 -15.29 -8.17
CA ALA A 583 19.19 -15.07 -9.59
C ALA A 583 18.37 -16.02 -10.50
N SER A 584 18.08 -17.25 -10.07
CA SER A 584 17.30 -18.21 -10.86
C SER A 584 15.85 -17.80 -11.00
N ARG A 585 15.22 -17.34 -9.91
CA ARG A 585 13.85 -16.79 -9.93
C ARG A 585 13.76 -15.54 -10.81
N TYR A 586 14.78 -14.69 -10.75
CA TYR A 586 14.85 -13.48 -11.56
C TYR A 586 14.98 -13.80 -13.07
N ILE A 587 15.83 -14.77 -13.43
CA ILE A 587 15.93 -15.31 -14.79
C ILE A 587 14.57 -15.82 -15.28
N GLY A 588 13.88 -16.63 -14.48
CA GLY A 588 12.57 -17.18 -14.84
C GLY A 588 11.51 -16.11 -15.15
N VAL A 589 11.51 -14.99 -14.42
CA VAL A 589 10.64 -13.84 -14.72
C VAL A 589 10.97 -13.20 -16.07
N LEU A 590 12.26 -13.00 -16.39
CA LEU A 590 12.70 -12.40 -17.65
C LEU A 590 12.47 -13.31 -18.85
N GLU A 591 12.70 -14.62 -18.70
CA GLU A 591 12.44 -15.62 -19.75
C GLU A 591 10.95 -15.69 -20.08
N LEU A 592 10.10 -15.80 -19.04
CA LEU A 592 8.65 -15.75 -19.22
C LEU A 592 8.21 -14.42 -19.84
N LEU A 593 8.86 -13.31 -19.48
CA LEU A 593 8.53 -11.99 -20.04
C LEU A 593 8.86 -11.93 -21.52
N LYS A 594 10.04 -12.42 -21.91
CA LYS A 594 10.49 -12.50 -23.30
C LYS A 594 9.51 -13.33 -24.13
N GLU A 595 9.12 -14.51 -23.62
CA GLU A 595 8.16 -15.41 -24.26
C GLU A 595 6.79 -14.74 -24.44
N LYS A 596 6.16 -14.31 -23.34
CA LYS A 596 4.76 -13.82 -23.34
C LYS A 596 4.58 -12.49 -24.04
N SER A 597 5.60 -11.64 -24.03
CA SER A 597 5.56 -10.35 -24.76
C SER A 597 5.88 -10.50 -26.25
N GLY A 598 6.35 -11.68 -26.69
CA GLY A 598 6.86 -11.88 -28.06
C GLY A 598 8.07 -11.00 -28.37
N TRP A 599 8.92 -10.74 -27.38
CA TRP A 599 10.12 -9.92 -27.55
C TRP A 599 11.09 -10.57 -28.56
N GLY A 600 11.58 -9.77 -29.50
CA GLY A 600 12.47 -10.23 -30.58
C GLY A 600 11.76 -11.00 -31.72
N LYS A 601 10.44 -11.21 -31.65
CA LYS A 601 9.71 -11.83 -32.76
C LYS A 601 9.55 -10.86 -33.95
N PRO A 602 9.70 -11.30 -35.21
CA PRO A 602 9.65 -10.43 -36.39
C PRO A 602 8.37 -9.58 -36.48
N GLU A 603 7.20 -10.13 -36.13
CA GLU A 603 5.92 -9.42 -36.15
C GLU A 603 5.84 -8.24 -35.18
N ASN A 604 6.74 -8.17 -34.19
CA ASN A 604 6.81 -7.10 -33.21
C ASN A 604 7.95 -6.10 -33.48
N ALA A 605 8.72 -6.25 -34.56
CA ALA A 605 9.90 -5.43 -34.84
C ALA A 605 9.61 -3.93 -34.99
N GLY A 606 8.40 -3.57 -35.45
CA GLY A 606 7.98 -2.17 -35.60
C GLY A 606 7.47 -1.51 -34.31
N LYS A 607 7.26 -2.27 -33.22
CA LYS A 607 6.72 -1.71 -31.97
C LYS A 607 7.78 -0.87 -31.24
N LYS A 608 7.33 0.22 -30.61
CA LYS A 608 8.17 1.01 -29.70
C LYS A 608 8.00 0.47 -28.29
N ARG A 609 9.02 -0.24 -27.80
CA ARG A 609 8.92 -1.05 -26.59
C ARG A 609 9.99 -0.67 -25.58
N GLY A 610 9.63 -0.74 -24.30
CA GLY A 610 10.57 -0.64 -23.19
C GLY A 610 10.44 -1.85 -22.27
N VAL A 611 11.56 -2.26 -21.67
CA VAL A 611 11.61 -3.40 -20.74
C VAL A 611 12.24 -2.98 -19.42
N ALA A 612 11.74 -3.54 -18.34
CA ALA A 612 12.35 -3.47 -17.02
C ALA A 612 11.92 -4.67 -16.18
N ALA A 613 12.78 -5.09 -15.27
CA ALA A 613 12.41 -6.06 -14.24
C ALA A 613 13.07 -5.65 -12.91
N TYR A 614 12.43 -5.98 -11.79
CA TYR A 614 12.92 -5.54 -10.48
C TYR A 614 12.62 -6.57 -9.40
N PHE A 615 13.55 -6.68 -8.44
CA PHE A 615 13.36 -7.44 -7.21
C PHE A 615 13.04 -6.50 -6.04
N CYS A 616 11.90 -6.74 -5.39
CA CYS A 616 11.63 -6.16 -4.07
C CYS A 616 10.59 -7.02 -3.32
N HIS A 617 10.56 -6.89 -1.99
CA HIS A 617 9.61 -7.62 -1.13
C HIS A 617 9.57 -9.14 -1.37
N ALA A 618 10.75 -9.74 -1.60
CA ALA A 618 10.95 -11.18 -1.86
C ALA A 618 10.32 -11.73 -3.16
N SER A 619 9.95 -10.84 -4.08
CA SER A 619 9.35 -11.20 -5.36
C SER A 619 9.99 -10.46 -6.51
N TYR A 620 9.73 -10.98 -7.70
CA TYR A 620 10.32 -10.52 -8.94
C TYR A 620 9.18 -10.12 -9.86
N ALA A 621 9.27 -8.93 -10.45
CA ALA A 621 8.30 -8.48 -11.45
C ALA A 621 9.03 -7.93 -12.66
N GLY A 622 8.50 -8.23 -13.85
CA GLY A 622 9.00 -7.75 -15.13
C GLY A 622 7.86 -7.16 -15.95
N HIS A 623 8.16 -6.10 -16.70
CA HIS A 623 7.22 -5.46 -17.62
C HIS A 623 7.86 -5.21 -18.98
N VAL A 624 7.09 -5.47 -20.03
CA VAL A 624 7.30 -4.90 -21.37
C VAL A 624 6.16 -3.95 -21.66
N VAL A 625 6.50 -2.70 -21.94
CA VAL A 625 5.57 -1.61 -22.26
C VAL A 625 5.62 -1.34 -23.75
N ASP A 626 4.48 -1.47 -24.42
CA ASP A 626 4.30 -1.07 -25.83
C ASP A 626 3.70 0.33 -25.84
N MET A 627 4.33 1.25 -26.59
CA MET A 627 3.95 2.65 -26.65
C MET A 627 3.59 3.07 -28.07
N VAL A 628 2.63 3.98 -28.19
CA VAL A 628 2.15 4.55 -29.45
C VAL A 628 2.05 6.06 -29.35
N MET A 629 2.08 6.74 -30.49
CA MET A 629 1.75 8.17 -30.58
C MET A 629 0.26 8.34 -30.88
N ARG A 630 -0.42 9.20 -30.13
CA ARG A 630 -1.79 9.67 -30.43
C ARG A 630 -1.80 11.19 -30.28
N ASP A 631 -2.31 11.91 -31.29
CA ASP A 631 -2.39 13.38 -31.27
C ASP A 631 -1.06 14.07 -30.89
N GLY A 632 0.06 13.51 -31.36
CA GLY A 632 1.41 14.04 -31.08
C GLY A 632 1.93 13.79 -29.66
N GLN A 633 1.24 12.99 -28.84
CA GLN A 633 1.64 12.62 -27.48
C GLN A 633 1.86 11.10 -27.33
N PRO A 634 2.83 10.67 -26.52
CA PRO A 634 3.06 9.24 -26.26
C PRO A 634 2.02 8.67 -25.30
N TYR A 635 1.51 7.47 -25.61
CA TYR A 635 0.57 6.73 -24.78
C TYR A 635 1.00 5.28 -24.62
N VAL A 636 0.88 4.75 -23.41
CA VAL A 636 1.03 3.31 -23.16
C VAL A 636 -0.16 2.58 -23.78
N GLU A 637 0.08 1.74 -24.78
CA GLU A 637 -0.96 0.95 -25.45
C GLU A 637 -1.25 -0.33 -24.67
N GLN A 638 -0.17 -1.07 -24.35
CA GLN A 638 -0.24 -2.39 -23.73
C GLN A 638 0.93 -2.60 -22.78
N VAL A 639 0.69 -3.36 -21.72
CA VAL A 639 1.74 -3.86 -20.82
C VAL A 639 1.66 -5.37 -20.72
N THR A 640 2.76 -6.06 -20.99
CA THR A 640 2.92 -7.48 -20.62
C THR A 640 3.67 -7.53 -19.30
N SER A 641 3.13 -8.22 -18.30
CA SER A 641 3.68 -8.31 -16.96
C SER A 641 3.93 -9.77 -16.58
N THR A 642 5.11 -10.05 -16.04
CA THR A 642 5.43 -11.34 -15.44
C THR A 642 5.80 -11.16 -13.98
N VAL A 643 5.36 -12.07 -13.13
CA VAL A 643 5.64 -12.01 -11.69
C VAL A 643 5.95 -13.40 -11.15
N ASP A 644 7.03 -13.51 -10.37
CA ASP A 644 7.25 -14.66 -9.50
C ASP A 644 6.99 -14.21 -8.05
N CYS A 645 5.89 -14.71 -7.49
CA CYS A 645 5.51 -14.51 -6.10
C CYS A 645 5.30 -15.84 -5.34
N GLY A 646 5.91 -16.94 -5.80
CA GLY A 646 5.66 -18.28 -5.27
C GLY A 646 4.24 -18.77 -5.58
N VAL A 647 3.65 -19.55 -4.68
CA VAL A 647 2.26 -20.01 -4.82
C VAL A 647 1.28 -18.83 -4.90
N VAL A 648 0.54 -18.74 -6.00
CA VAL A 648 -0.53 -17.75 -6.19
C VAL A 648 -1.80 -18.24 -5.48
N VAL A 649 -2.21 -17.56 -4.41
CA VAL A 649 -3.36 -17.99 -3.58
C VAL A 649 -4.69 -17.85 -4.34
N ASN A 650 -4.99 -16.66 -4.86
CA ASN A 650 -6.19 -16.35 -5.63
C ASN A 650 -5.77 -15.68 -6.96
N PRO A 651 -5.77 -16.41 -8.10
CA PRO A 651 -5.25 -15.91 -9.37
C PRO A 651 -5.91 -14.63 -9.89
N ASP A 652 -7.24 -14.48 -9.75
CA ASP A 652 -7.95 -13.28 -10.21
C ASP A 652 -7.57 -12.06 -9.38
N ALA A 653 -7.54 -12.21 -8.05
CA ALA A 653 -7.14 -11.13 -7.15
C ALA A 653 -5.68 -10.72 -7.37
N ALA A 654 -4.80 -11.70 -7.56
CA ALA A 654 -3.40 -11.48 -7.86
C ALA A 654 -3.22 -10.70 -9.18
N ARG A 655 -3.95 -11.09 -10.24
CA ARG A 655 -3.96 -10.39 -11.52
C ARG A 655 -4.43 -8.94 -11.36
N ASN A 656 -5.54 -8.72 -10.65
CA ASN A 656 -6.07 -7.39 -10.39
C ASN A 656 -5.07 -6.50 -9.62
N MET A 657 -4.31 -7.08 -8.67
CA MET A 657 -3.26 -6.36 -7.95
C MET A 657 -2.12 -5.88 -8.85
N VAL A 658 -1.68 -6.73 -9.78
CA VAL A 658 -0.66 -6.36 -10.78
C VAL A 658 -1.19 -5.28 -11.71
N GLN A 659 -2.42 -5.41 -12.21
CA GLN A 659 -3.03 -4.42 -13.10
C GLN A 659 -3.17 -3.05 -12.43
N GLY A 660 -3.63 -3.01 -11.18
CA GLY A 660 -3.70 -1.77 -10.40
C GLY A 660 -2.32 -1.16 -10.15
N ALA A 661 -1.29 -1.97 -9.88
CA ALA A 661 0.09 -1.52 -9.75
C ALA A 661 0.63 -0.85 -11.03
N VAL A 662 0.38 -1.49 -12.17
CA VAL A 662 0.83 -1.00 -13.48
C VAL A 662 0.16 0.33 -13.83
N VAL A 663 -1.16 0.45 -13.64
CA VAL A 663 -1.90 1.69 -13.91
C VAL A 663 -1.39 2.84 -13.03
N ASP A 664 -1.28 2.59 -11.72
CA ASP A 664 -0.81 3.56 -10.74
C ASP A 664 0.65 3.98 -11.00
N GLY A 665 1.52 3.02 -11.35
CA GLY A 665 2.93 3.30 -11.65
C GLY A 665 3.11 4.09 -12.94
N ILE A 666 2.33 3.83 -13.99
CA ILE A 666 2.31 4.66 -15.21
C ILE A 666 1.87 6.09 -14.86
N GLY A 667 0.84 6.24 -14.03
CA GLY A 667 0.35 7.55 -13.60
C GLY A 667 1.39 8.36 -12.85
N ASN A 668 2.06 7.74 -11.87
CA ASN A 668 3.12 8.39 -11.12
C ASN A 668 4.35 8.69 -11.99
N ALA A 669 4.70 7.80 -12.92
CA ALA A 669 5.81 8.03 -13.85
C ALA A 669 5.57 9.26 -14.74
N PHE A 670 4.35 9.47 -15.22
CA PHE A 670 4.03 10.61 -16.08
C PHE A 670 3.63 11.89 -15.36
N TYR A 671 3.01 11.81 -14.18
CA TYR A 671 2.31 12.97 -13.59
C TYR A 671 2.58 13.22 -12.11
N GLY A 672 3.12 12.25 -11.38
CA GLY A 672 3.30 12.36 -9.93
C GLY A 672 4.38 13.38 -9.57
N ALA A 673 3.97 14.53 -9.05
CA ALA A 673 4.87 15.52 -8.46
C ALA A 673 4.16 16.29 -7.34
N LEU A 674 4.81 16.33 -6.17
CA LEU A 674 4.48 17.26 -5.12
C LEU A 674 5.67 18.21 -4.90
N THR A 675 5.43 19.50 -5.09
CA THR A 675 6.42 20.58 -4.95
C THR A 675 6.08 21.49 -3.78
N HIS A 676 7.07 22.23 -3.31
CA HIS A 676 6.96 23.13 -2.17
C HIS A 676 7.43 24.53 -2.53
N LYS A 677 6.76 25.54 -1.96
CA LYS A 677 7.16 26.93 -1.98
C LYS A 677 7.02 27.51 -0.58
N ASP A 678 8.12 28.01 -0.02
CA ASP A 678 8.17 28.58 1.32
C ASP A 678 7.56 27.66 2.39
N GLY A 679 7.86 26.36 2.28
CA GLY A 679 7.35 25.30 3.14
C GLY A 679 5.92 24.85 2.83
N ALA A 680 5.15 25.55 2.00
CA ALA A 680 3.80 25.15 1.63
C ALA A 680 3.80 24.20 0.43
N PRO A 681 3.07 23.06 0.47
CA PRO A 681 2.81 22.24 -0.71
C PRO A 681 2.04 23.04 -1.77
N GLU A 682 2.50 23.02 -3.02
CA GLU A 682 1.84 23.75 -4.12
C GLU A 682 0.61 23.00 -4.66
N GLN A 683 0.61 21.67 -4.56
CA GLN A 683 -0.54 20.85 -4.92
C GLN A 683 -1.39 20.55 -3.68
N SER A 684 -2.69 20.86 -3.76
CA SER A 684 -3.62 20.81 -2.61
C SER A 684 -4.88 19.97 -2.87
N ASN A 685 -5.28 19.71 -4.13
CA ASN A 685 -6.30 18.69 -4.44
C ASN A 685 -6.12 18.15 -5.89
N PHE A 686 -6.92 17.19 -6.35
CA PHE A 686 -6.87 16.58 -7.69
C PHE A 686 -7.06 17.52 -8.89
N HIS A 687 -7.43 18.78 -8.64
CA HIS A 687 -7.46 19.82 -9.66
C HIS A 687 -6.04 20.30 -10.03
N ASN A 688 -5.08 20.23 -9.10
CA ASN A 688 -3.69 20.63 -9.30
C ASN A 688 -2.65 19.54 -8.97
N TYR A 689 -3.04 18.44 -8.31
CA TYR A 689 -2.28 17.18 -8.28
C TYR A 689 -2.84 16.21 -9.32
N ARG A 690 -2.05 15.86 -10.35
CA ARG A 690 -2.54 15.01 -11.45
C ARG A 690 -2.31 13.53 -11.14
N ILE A 691 -3.39 12.75 -11.23
CA ILE A 691 -3.36 11.29 -11.29
C ILE A 691 -3.77 10.83 -12.69
N ILE A 692 -3.39 9.60 -13.06
CA ILE A 692 -3.79 8.99 -14.33
C ILE A 692 -5.32 8.94 -14.47
N ARG A 693 -5.81 9.18 -15.68
CA ARG A 693 -7.24 9.16 -16.03
C ARG A 693 -7.59 7.94 -16.90
N HIS A 694 -8.88 7.61 -16.98
CA HIS A 694 -9.35 6.43 -17.72
C HIS A 694 -8.91 6.37 -19.19
N ASN A 695 -8.87 7.51 -19.89
CA ASN A 695 -8.43 7.60 -21.28
C ASN A 695 -6.91 7.46 -21.46
N GLU A 696 -6.14 7.54 -20.37
CA GLU A 696 -4.68 7.43 -20.34
C GLU A 696 -4.21 6.05 -19.87
N ALA A 697 -5.09 5.26 -19.26
CA ALA A 697 -4.79 3.90 -18.84
C ALA A 697 -4.51 3.00 -20.06
N PRO A 698 -3.60 2.00 -19.94
CA PRO A 698 -3.35 1.05 -21.02
C PRO A 698 -4.62 0.34 -21.45
N LYS A 699 -4.78 0.09 -22.76
CA LYS A 699 -5.93 -0.68 -23.26
C LYS A 699 -5.88 -2.13 -22.80
N LYS A 700 -4.68 -2.66 -22.56
CA LYS A 700 -4.47 -4.05 -22.17
C LYS A 700 -3.30 -4.20 -21.20
N ILE A 701 -3.51 -4.95 -20.12
CA ILE A 701 -2.47 -5.37 -19.19
C ILE A 701 -2.54 -6.89 -19.06
N ASP A 702 -1.65 -7.58 -19.75
CA ASP A 702 -1.53 -9.04 -19.71
C ASP A 702 -0.63 -9.45 -18.56
N VAL A 703 -1.11 -10.31 -17.67
CA VAL A 703 -0.39 -10.73 -16.47
C VAL A 703 -0.18 -12.24 -16.50
N HIS A 704 1.06 -12.66 -16.27
CA HIS A 704 1.47 -14.04 -16.19
C HIS A 704 2.27 -14.27 -14.91
N PHE A 705 2.04 -15.40 -14.26
CA PHE A 705 2.78 -15.80 -13.08
C PHE A 705 3.75 -16.92 -13.43
N VAL A 706 4.95 -16.89 -12.88
CA VAL A 706 5.87 -18.03 -12.92
C VAL A 706 5.26 -19.14 -12.09
N GLU A 707 5.14 -20.34 -12.65
CA GLU A 707 4.66 -21.52 -11.91
C GLU A 707 5.71 -21.92 -10.86
N SER A 708 5.26 -22.01 -9.61
CA SER A 708 6.16 -22.24 -8.47
C SER A 708 5.41 -22.90 -7.32
N ASP A 709 6.10 -23.81 -6.62
CA ASP A 709 5.68 -24.42 -5.35
C ASP A 709 6.38 -23.79 -4.13
N VAL A 710 7.20 -22.75 -4.36
CA VAL A 710 7.79 -21.96 -3.27
C VAL A 710 6.67 -21.28 -2.48
N ASP A 711 6.81 -21.26 -1.15
CA ASP A 711 5.90 -20.53 -0.25
C ASP A 711 5.62 -19.10 -0.80
N PRO A 712 4.37 -18.61 -0.72
CA PRO A 712 4.04 -17.29 -1.25
C PRO A 712 4.95 -16.18 -0.72
N THR A 713 5.37 -15.31 -1.62
CA THR A 713 6.13 -14.09 -1.30
C THR A 713 5.25 -12.84 -1.48
N GLY A 714 5.84 -11.65 -1.59
CA GLY A 714 5.08 -10.40 -1.69
C GLY A 714 4.41 -10.19 -3.06
N LEU A 715 3.27 -9.48 -3.11
CA LEU A 715 2.63 -9.12 -4.39
C LEU A 715 2.10 -7.68 -4.45
N GLY A 716 1.77 -7.07 -3.30
CA GLY A 716 1.16 -5.73 -3.28
C GLY A 716 2.05 -4.64 -3.87
N GLU A 717 3.37 -4.74 -3.74
CA GLU A 717 4.34 -3.73 -4.16
C GLU A 717 5.20 -4.12 -5.38
N PRO A 718 5.67 -5.38 -5.53
CA PRO A 718 6.63 -5.76 -6.58
C PRO A 718 6.33 -5.34 -8.02
N PRO A 719 5.07 -5.37 -8.50
CA PRO A 719 4.76 -4.96 -9.87
C PRO A 719 4.71 -3.43 -10.08
N PHE A 720 4.89 -2.64 -9.03
CA PHE A 720 4.84 -1.17 -9.14
C PHE A 720 6.19 -0.57 -9.60
N PRO A 721 7.36 -0.89 -9.00
CA PRO A 721 8.62 -0.26 -9.37
C PRO A 721 9.07 -0.42 -10.84
N PRO A 722 9.07 -1.63 -11.44
CA PRO A 722 9.70 -1.79 -12.75
C PRO A 722 8.92 -1.08 -13.88
N VAL A 723 7.63 -0.76 -13.70
CA VAL A 723 6.85 -0.10 -14.75
C VAL A 723 7.39 1.30 -15.07
N PHE A 724 7.98 2.01 -14.11
CA PHE A 724 8.58 3.33 -14.33
C PHE A 724 9.75 3.23 -15.34
N GLY A 725 10.65 2.27 -15.14
CA GLY A 725 11.77 2.04 -16.05
C GLY A 725 11.31 1.54 -17.43
N ALA A 726 10.33 0.63 -17.47
CA ALA A 726 9.76 0.17 -18.75
C ALA A 726 9.10 1.31 -19.53
N VAL A 727 8.39 2.23 -18.86
CA VAL A 727 7.83 3.44 -19.47
C VAL A 727 8.94 4.37 -19.98
N ALA A 728 9.97 4.64 -19.19
CA ALA A 728 11.10 5.49 -19.60
C ALA A 728 11.81 4.93 -20.85
N ASN A 729 12.04 3.62 -20.88
CA ASN A 729 12.67 2.94 -22.00
C ASN A 729 11.76 2.93 -23.25
N ALA A 730 10.44 2.75 -23.08
CA ALA A 730 9.49 2.81 -24.18
C ALA A 730 9.35 4.24 -24.74
N LEU A 731 9.38 5.25 -23.86
CA LEU A 731 9.41 6.66 -24.24
C LEU A 731 10.62 6.96 -25.11
N PHE A 732 11.81 6.52 -24.72
CA PHE A 732 13.00 6.68 -25.54
C PHE A 732 12.86 6.07 -26.93
N LYS A 733 12.35 4.84 -27.04
CA LYS A 733 12.13 4.22 -28.36
C LYS A 733 11.07 4.94 -29.19
N THR A 734 10.15 5.65 -28.55
CA THR A 734 9.07 6.40 -29.19
C THR A 734 9.49 7.80 -29.62
N THR A 735 10.23 8.52 -28.79
CA THR A 735 10.56 9.94 -28.98
C THR A 735 12.01 10.19 -29.40
N GLY A 736 12.90 9.20 -29.26
CA GLY A 736 14.34 9.35 -29.46
C GLY A 736 15.06 10.09 -28.33
N LYS A 737 14.36 10.46 -27.25
CA LYS A 737 14.89 11.20 -26.09
C LYS A 737 14.86 10.36 -24.82
N ARG A 738 15.96 10.33 -24.08
CA ARG A 738 16.04 9.76 -22.72
C ARG A 738 15.50 10.77 -21.71
N TYR A 739 14.83 10.28 -20.66
CA TYR A 739 14.22 11.09 -19.61
C TYR A 739 14.83 10.70 -18.26
N TYR A 740 15.21 11.70 -17.47
CA TYR A 740 16.00 11.48 -16.25
C TYR A 740 15.30 11.97 -14.98
N ASN A 741 14.29 12.83 -15.12
CA ASN A 741 13.54 13.42 -14.04
C ASN A 741 12.09 12.93 -14.12
N GLN A 742 11.63 12.29 -13.05
CA GLN A 742 10.21 12.10 -12.84
C GLN A 742 9.60 13.44 -12.41
N PRO A 743 8.32 13.71 -12.75
CA PRO A 743 7.52 12.96 -13.70
C PRO A 743 7.93 13.25 -15.16
N PHE A 744 7.82 12.25 -16.04
CA PHE A 744 8.32 12.35 -17.41
C PHE A 744 7.52 13.31 -18.31
N ALA A 745 6.24 13.60 -17.99
CA ALA A 745 5.45 14.51 -18.84
C ALA A 745 5.94 15.97 -18.76
N SER A 746 6.44 16.45 -17.62
CA SER A 746 6.97 17.82 -17.51
C SER A 746 8.24 18.03 -18.34
N GLU A 747 8.99 16.95 -18.60
CA GLU A 747 10.14 16.97 -19.50
C GLU A 747 9.77 16.92 -20.99
N GLN A 748 8.52 16.55 -21.31
CA GLN A 748 7.98 16.57 -22.67
C GLN A 748 7.47 17.95 -23.05
N SER A 749 7.00 18.75 -22.08
CA SER A 749 6.52 20.13 -22.30
C SER A 749 7.62 21.15 -22.55
N ASN A 750 8.89 20.72 -22.64
CA ASN A 750 10.01 21.59 -23.02
C ASN A 750 10.55 21.34 -24.46
N PRO A 751 9.75 21.53 -25.53
CA PRO A 751 10.27 21.81 -26.84
C PRO A 751 10.03 23.30 -27.18
N LYS A 752 11.11 24.09 -27.19
CA LYS A 752 11.25 25.52 -27.58
C LYS A 752 11.31 26.54 -26.44
N SER A 753 12.53 26.84 -26.01
CA SER A 753 13.02 28.24 -26.07
C SER A 753 13.73 28.44 -27.40
#